data_AF-A0A7K5PKX9-F1
#
_entry.id   AF-A0A7K5PKX9-F1
#
_cell.length_a   1.000
_cell.length_b   1.000
_cell.length_c   1.000
_cell.angle_alpha   90.00
_cell.angle_beta   90.00
_cell.angle_gamma   90.00
#
_symmetry.space_group_name_H-M   'P 1'
#
loop_
_entity.id
_entity.type
_entity.pdbx_description
1 polymer ?
#
loop_
_entity_poly.entity_id
_entity_poly.type
_entity_poly.pdbx_seq_one_letter_code
_entity_poly.pdbx_strand_id
1 'polypeptide(L)'
;SELSFPPVDKVKHANLPKRKISIPAVFQSHTHYKQVFKAALTEQLNIMLFELAQRLHNALSKVDISFYTAVKDGQSQSQGSCAPLCNHMHPAKLVMVKKEGQNKGRLFYACDAPKAEQCSFFKWIEDVNPTQTKSRPSAVLHDTKSIGTYLRSQKIAVYEECQLLVRKAFEIPTQRYSKFKKFMNTPASFDGDSKPKLYLKLSRKEHSSLYSKDDIWVVSKTLNFDPIDTFIASSAFFGPSSNNEIELLPLKGYSPSNWRSNMCVHALLVCNASGELASLRNMEEHFNPSTLPLIPHLLKMNFNSENATKRVNKRKFTPPAMSLKCSMRSGPVSSEVAMAVAEEMIQRFSLNPDQAASLIHVAQMMTSCENPRPGEEHQSFPITIICGVFGAGKSYLLSVVILFLVQLFESSEATEGPRATPWKLLVASSTNVAVDRILLGLLDLGFEDFIRVGSIRKITKAILPHSLHAGSGNENEQLKELLALMKEDLTPAEKMYVRKSIEQHKLGTNKTILQQVKVVGVTCAACPFPCLNALRFPVVMLDECSQMTEPASLLPIARFQCEKLVLVGDPKQLPPTIQGSESVHQQGLEQTLFDRLCLMGHNPILLRTQYRCHPALSAIANELFYDGNLLDGISEEDRTPLLEWLPTLCFYSVHGVEQIERDNSFYNMAEAHFTVKLIQSLIASGIEGAAIGVITLYKSQMYKIQNLLSGVHSEAFEVKPVQVSTVDAFQGAEREIIVLSCVRTRQFGFIDSEKRMNVALTRAKRHLLIVGSLPCLSRNRLWGRVIHHCKGWENGLQHASQCEQQLNDILKSYLENWEEEEQSKKEEK
;
A
#
# COMPACT_ATOMS: atom_id res chain seq x y z
N SER A 1 14.84 19.77 -6.80
CA SER A 1 13.66 20.45 -6.27
C SER A 1 13.68 20.37 -4.76
N GLU A 2 13.34 21.44 -4.06
CA GLU A 2 13.21 21.43 -2.60
C GLU A 2 11.74 21.25 -2.20
N LEU A 3 11.47 20.83 -0.96
CA LEU A 3 10.12 20.75 -0.42
C LEU A 3 9.49 22.15 -0.34
N SER A 4 8.22 22.29 -0.74
CA SER A 4 7.51 23.57 -0.70
C SER A 4 6.00 23.39 -0.56
N PHE A 5 5.38 24.24 0.27
CA PHE A 5 3.93 24.39 0.31
C PHE A 5 3.54 25.61 -0.57
N PRO A 6 2.76 25.42 -1.65
CA PRO A 6 2.54 26.47 -2.63
C PRO A 6 1.52 27.52 -2.14
N PRO A 7 1.72 28.82 -2.46
CA PRO A 7 0.75 29.87 -2.15
C PRO A 7 -0.50 29.79 -3.03
N VAL A 8 -1.54 30.53 -2.62
CA VAL A 8 -2.83 30.63 -3.32
C VAL A 8 -2.69 30.92 -4.83
N ASP A 9 -1.81 31.84 -5.21
CA ASP A 9 -1.64 32.26 -6.60
C ASP A 9 -1.16 31.12 -7.52
N LYS A 10 -0.45 30.15 -6.96
CA LYS A 10 0.05 28.99 -7.72
C LYS A 10 -0.99 27.88 -7.87
N VAL A 11 -2.00 27.81 -7.00
CA VAL A 11 -2.96 26.69 -6.97
C VAL A 11 -4.35 27.03 -7.50
N LYS A 12 -4.72 28.33 -7.52
CA LYS A 12 -6.10 28.79 -7.78
C LYS A 12 -6.69 28.34 -9.12
N HIS A 13 -5.84 28.18 -10.14
CA HIS A 13 -6.25 27.79 -11.50
C HIS A 13 -5.33 26.73 -12.12
N ALA A 14 -4.50 26.08 -11.31
CA ALA A 14 -3.52 25.12 -11.80
C ALA A 14 -4.07 23.69 -11.69
N ASN A 15 -3.90 22.91 -12.75
CA ASN A 15 -4.10 21.47 -12.70
C ASN A 15 -3.09 20.84 -11.73
N LEU A 16 -3.45 19.69 -11.16
CA LEU A 16 -2.53 18.92 -10.32
C LEU A 16 -1.21 18.67 -11.09
N PRO A 17 -0.04 19.03 -10.53
CA PRO A 17 1.23 18.91 -11.24
C PRO A 17 1.53 17.44 -11.51
N LYS A 18 1.76 17.09 -12.78
CA LYS A 18 2.22 15.75 -13.19
C LYS A 18 3.69 15.53 -12.81
N ARG A 19 4.09 14.29 -12.51
CA ARG A 19 5.50 13.95 -12.23
C ARG A 19 6.37 14.17 -13.48
N LYS A 20 7.47 14.91 -13.33
CA LYS A 20 8.40 15.29 -14.40
C LYS A 20 9.76 14.62 -14.27
N ILE A 21 10.14 14.16 -13.07
CA ILE A 21 11.44 13.48 -12.89
C ILE A 21 11.38 12.11 -13.58
N SER A 22 12.34 11.88 -14.49
CA SER A 22 12.55 10.59 -15.16
C SER A 22 13.68 9.83 -14.48
N ILE A 23 13.46 8.54 -14.27
CA ILE A 23 14.37 7.57 -13.72
C ILE A 23 15.01 6.84 -14.90
N PRO A 24 16.32 7.02 -15.15
CA PRO A 24 16.97 6.36 -16.27
C PRO A 24 17.16 4.87 -15.98
N ALA A 25 17.24 4.05 -17.04
CA ALA A 25 17.58 2.63 -16.90
C ALA A 25 18.97 2.43 -16.25
N VAL A 26 19.93 3.27 -16.65
CA VAL A 26 21.36 3.18 -16.26
C VAL A 26 21.79 4.46 -15.57
N PHE A 27 22.66 4.34 -14.57
CA PHE A 27 23.18 5.45 -13.81
C PHE A 27 24.70 5.59 -13.96
N GLN A 28 25.17 6.82 -14.15
CA GLN A 28 26.60 7.13 -14.28
C GLN A 28 27.40 6.83 -13.00
N SER A 29 26.78 7.05 -11.83
CA SER A 29 27.41 6.86 -10.52
C SER A 29 26.36 6.62 -9.44
N HIS A 30 26.80 6.12 -8.28
CA HIS A 30 25.94 5.97 -7.10
C HIS A 30 25.45 7.34 -6.60
N THR A 31 26.22 8.42 -6.79
CA THR A 31 25.79 9.79 -6.45
C THR A 31 24.66 10.26 -7.36
N HIS A 32 24.77 10.00 -8.68
CA HIS A 32 23.70 10.31 -9.63
C HIS A 32 22.42 9.56 -9.28
N TYR A 33 22.54 8.27 -8.92
CA TYR A 33 21.42 7.46 -8.44
C TYR A 33 20.71 8.11 -7.24
N LYS A 34 21.45 8.47 -6.18
CA LYS A 34 20.89 9.16 -5.00
C LYS A 34 20.19 10.46 -5.37
N GLN A 35 20.79 11.27 -6.25
CA GLN A 35 20.24 12.56 -6.66
C GLN A 35 18.91 12.41 -7.39
N VAL A 36 18.81 11.48 -8.34
CA VAL A 36 17.58 11.24 -9.12
C VAL A 36 16.44 10.77 -8.21
N PHE A 37 16.68 9.77 -7.37
CA PHE A 37 15.64 9.25 -6.47
C PHE A 37 15.27 10.24 -5.37
N LYS A 38 16.23 11.03 -4.85
CA LYS A 38 15.93 12.14 -3.93
C LYS A 38 15.04 13.18 -4.60
N ALA A 39 15.32 13.54 -5.85
CA ALA A 39 14.49 14.46 -6.61
C ALA A 39 13.08 13.90 -6.86
N ALA A 40 12.97 12.62 -7.23
CA ALA A 40 11.69 11.94 -7.49
C ALA A 40 10.82 11.83 -6.23
N LEU A 41 11.38 11.43 -5.08
CA LEU A 41 10.66 11.37 -3.81
C LEU A 41 10.25 12.78 -3.32
N THR A 42 11.12 13.78 -3.51
CA THR A 42 10.79 15.17 -3.15
C THR A 42 9.68 15.74 -4.06
N GLU A 43 9.70 15.41 -5.35
CA GLU A 43 8.62 15.76 -6.29
C GLU A 43 7.29 15.15 -5.85
N GLN A 44 7.30 13.87 -5.44
CA GLN A 44 6.12 13.17 -4.93
C GLN A 44 5.54 13.84 -3.68
N LEU A 45 6.37 14.17 -2.69
CA LEU A 45 5.93 14.90 -1.49
C LEU A 45 5.36 16.29 -1.85
N ASN A 46 5.97 16.99 -2.81
CA ASN A 46 5.49 18.29 -3.29
C ASN A 46 4.14 18.19 -4.00
N ILE A 47 3.87 17.11 -4.74
CA ILE A 47 2.56 16.89 -5.38
C ILE A 47 1.48 16.73 -4.30
N MET A 48 1.74 15.98 -3.23
CA MET A 48 0.80 15.83 -2.11
C MET A 48 0.57 17.15 -1.36
N LEU A 49 1.64 17.91 -1.12
CA LEU A 49 1.55 19.25 -0.52
C LEU A 49 0.74 20.20 -1.42
N PHE A 50 0.93 20.13 -2.73
CA PHE A 50 0.18 20.93 -3.70
C PHE A 50 -1.31 20.58 -3.69
N GLU A 51 -1.64 19.30 -3.67
CA GLU A 51 -3.04 18.84 -3.62
C GLU A 51 -3.75 19.35 -2.37
N LEU A 52 -3.09 19.26 -1.20
CA LEU A 52 -3.66 19.79 0.04
C LEU A 52 -3.80 21.32 -0.01
N ALA A 53 -2.79 22.04 -0.50
CA ALA A 53 -2.84 23.48 -0.66
C ALA A 53 -4.01 23.91 -1.57
N GLN A 54 -4.22 23.21 -2.68
CA GLN A 54 -5.34 23.46 -3.57
C GLN A 54 -6.69 23.25 -2.87
N ARG A 55 -6.86 22.14 -2.14
CA ARG A 55 -8.09 21.89 -1.36
C ARG A 55 -8.31 22.97 -0.30
N LEU A 56 -7.26 23.35 0.42
CA LEU A 56 -7.29 24.39 1.44
C LEU A 56 -7.74 25.73 0.86
N HIS A 57 -7.07 26.22 -0.19
CA HIS A 57 -7.37 27.52 -0.78
C HIS A 57 -8.74 27.55 -1.46
N ASN A 58 -9.18 26.44 -2.07
CA ASN A 58 -10.54 26.30 -2.60
C ASN A 58 -11.62 26.30 -1.51
N ALA A 59 -11.30 25.77 -0.32
CA ALA A 59 -12.22 25.83 0.82
C ALA A 59 -12.26 27.25 1.41
N LEU A 60 -11.09 27.87 1.60
CA LEU A 60 -10.95 29.23 2.11
C LEU A 60 -11.59 30.27 1.18
N SER A 61 -11.54 30.10 -0.15
CA SER A 61 -12.15 31.05 -1.09
C SER A 61 -13.68 31.15 -0.96
N LYS A 62 -14.33 30.19 -0.28
CA LYS A 62 -15.77 30.18 -0.03
C LYS A 62 -16.16 30.88 1.28
N VAL A 63 -15.17 31.26 2.09
CA VAL A 63 -15.33 31.85 3.42
C VAL A 63 -14.64 33.20 3.46
N ASP A 64 -15.29 34.19 4.05
CA ASP A 64 -14.65 35.47 4.34
C ASP A 64 -13.79 35.34 5.60
N ILE A 65 -12.48 35.47 5.43
CA ILE A 65 -11.47 35.48 6.52
C ILE A 65 -10.92 36.88 6.78
N SER A 66 -11.53 37.93 6.22
CA SER A 66 -11.07 39.32 6.32
C SER A 66 -10.92 39.80 7.77
N PHE A 67 -11.79 39.34 8.67
CA PHE A 67 -11.68 39.57 10.12
C PHE A 67 -10.31 39.16 10.68
N TYR A 68 -9.73 38.06 10.20
CA TYR A 68 -8.45 37.56 10.67
C TYR A 68 -7.26 38.34 10.09
N THR A 69 -7.35 38.77 8.83
CA THR A 69 -6.29 39.56 8.18
C THR A 69 -6.26 41.01 8.68
N ALA A 70 -7.43 41.60 8.99
CA ALA A 70 -7.55 42.97 9.50
C ALA A 70 -7.04 43.14 10.96
N VAL A 71 -6.89 42.05 11.72
CA VAL A 71 -6.34 42.09 13.08
C VAL A 71 -4.80 42.21 13.08
N LYS A 72 -4.12 41.95 11.95
CA LYS A 72 -2.66 42.16 11.80
C LYS A 72 -2.30 43.50 11.15
N ASP A 73 -3.10 43.97 10.20
CA ASP A 73 -2.96 45.29 9.58
C ASP A 73 -4.01 46.22 10.19
N GLY A 74 -3.63 47.05 11.16
CA GLY A 74 -4.53 47.87 11.99
C GLY A 74 -5.37 48.93 11.25
N GLN A 75 -6.22 48.52 10.32
CA GLN A 75 -7.16 49.36 9.59
C GLN A 75 -8.50 48.64 9.45
N SER A 76 -9.46 49.00 10.31
CA SER A 76 -10.86 48.64 10.16
C SER A 76 -11.49 49.45 9.02
N GLN A 77 -11.69 48.84 7.85
CA GLN A 77 -12.63 49.33 6.85
C GLN A 77 -13.92 48.50 6.92
N SER A 78 -15.02 49.14 7.27
CA SER A 78 -16.36 48.55 7.29
C SER A 78 -16.90 48.39 5.85
N GLN A 79 -16.85 47.17 5.32
CA GLN A 79 -17.63 46.80 4.13
C GLN A 79 -18.95 46.15 4.55
N GLY A 80 -20.05 46.59 3.93
CA GLY A 80 -21.43 46.19 4.26
C GLY A 80 -21.68 44.69 4.18
N SER A 81 -22.28 44.14 5.24
CA SER A 81 -22.60 42.71 5.37
C SER A 81 -23.68 42.28 4.36
N CYS A 82 -23.42 41.19 3.62
CA CYS A 82 -24.38 40.51 2.74
C CYS A 82 -25.16 39.40 3.46
N ALA A 83 -25.24 39.43 4.80
CA ALA A 83 -26.00 38.44 5.56
C ALA A 83 -27.51 38.73 5.46
N PRO A 84 -28.37 37.69 5.34
CA PRO A 84 -29.82 37.88 5.37
C PRO A 84 -30.23 38.47 6.73
N LEU A 85 -31.23 39.35 6.72
CA LEU A 85 -31.73 39.96 7.94
C LEU A 85 -32.64 38.97 8.68
N CYS A 86 -32.44 38.84 9.98
CA CYS A 86 -33.36 38.11 10.85
C CYS A 86 -34.67 38.91 11.06
N ASN A 87 -35.63 38.35 11.79
CA ASN A 87 -36.94 39.00 12.01
C ASN A 87 -36.84 40.31 12.84
N HIS A 88 -35.70 40.58 13.46
CA HIS A 88 -35.42 41.86 14.12
C HIS A 88 -34.79 42.91 13.19
N MET A 89 -34.70 42.65 11.88
CA MET A 89 -34.00 43.51 10.91
C MET A 89 -32.49 43.69 11.20
N HIS A 90 -31.90 42.76 11.94
CA HIS A 90 -30.45 42.69 12.19
C HIS A 90 -29.80 41.60 11.33
N PRO A 91 -28.54 41.74 10.90
CA PRO A 91 -27.81 40.70 10.17
C PRO A 91 -27.83 39.37 10.93
N ALA A 92 -28.27 38.30 10.28
CA ALA A 92 -28.29 36.98 10.88
C ALA A 92 -26.87 36.39 10.97
N LYS A 93 -26.58 35.70 12.07
CA LYS A 93 -25.33 35.00 12.31
C LYS A 93 -25.34 33.63 11.65
N LEU A 94 -24.25 33.26 11.01
CA LEU A 94 -24.07 31.93 10.46
C LEU A 94 -23.65 30.94 11.55
N VAL A 95 -24.37 29.83 11.66
CA VAL A 95 -24.19 28.79 12.67
C VAL A 95 -24.11 27.43 11.98
N MET A 96 -23.32 26.51 12.53
CA MET A 96 -23.20 25.14 12.03
C MET A 96 -24.00 24.17 12.91
N VAL A 97 -24.68 23.21 12.28
CA VAL A 97 -25.35 22.14 13.01
C VAL A 97 -24.31 21.26 13.71
N LYS A 98 -24.33 21.29 15.04
CA LYS A 98 -23.47 20.46 15.91
C LYS A 98 -24.11 19.13 16.30
N LYS A 99 -25.44 19.01 16.18
CA LYS A 99 -26.18 17.79 16.54
C LYS A 99 -25.88 16.66 15.56
N GLU A 100 -25.67 15.45 16.07
CA GLU A 100 -25.49 14.23 15.26
C GLU A 100 -26.73 13.97 14.40
N GLY A 101 -26.52 13.68 13.12
CA GLY A 101 -27.57 13.44 12.13
C GLY A 101 -27.16 13.83 10.70
N GLN A 102 -28.06 13.65 9.74
CA GLN A 102 -27.81 13.90 8.30
C GLN A 102 -27.37 15.33 7.96
N ASN A 103 -27.70 16.29 8.84
CA ASN A 103 -27.39 17.71 8.66
C ASN A 103 -26.16 18.17 9.45
N LYS A 104 -25.48 17.28 10.18
CA LYS A 104 -24.28 17.64 10.96
C LYS A 104 -23.22 18.27 10.04
N GLY A 105 -22.73 19.44 10.43
CA GLY A 105 -21.76 20.19 9.63
C GLY A 105 -22.35 21.13 8.57
N ARG A 106 -23.67 21.11 8.33
CA ARG A 106 -24.33 22.10 7.44
C ARG A 106 -24.41 23.47 8.12
N LEU A 107 -24.33 24.54 7.33
CA LEU A 107 -24.36 25.94 7.77
C LEU A 107 -25.75 26.54 7.55
N PHE A 108 -26.28 27.23 8.55
CA PHE A 108 -27.55 27.95 8.51
C PHE A 108 -27.42 29.31 9.17
N TYR A 109 -28.23 30.27 8.73
CA TYR A 109 -28.36 31.57 9.38
C TYR A 109 -29.36 31.50 10.53
N ALA A 110 -29.00 32.12 11.67
CA ALA A 110 -29.80 32.24 12.88
C ALA A 110 -29.72 33.66 13.45
N CYS A 111 -30.66 34.04 14.32
CA CYS A 111 -30.62 35.34 14.99
C CYS A 111 -29.39 35.49 15.90
N ASP A 112 -28.69 36.64 15.84
CA ASP A 112 -27.52 36.94 16.69
C ASP A 112 -27.88 37.60 18.04
N ALA A 113 -29.18 37.75 18.35
CA ALA A 113 -29.61 38.29 19.63
C ALA A 113 -29.25 37.34 20.80
N PRO A 114 -29.17 37.84 22.06
CA PRO A 114 -29.01 37.01 23.25
C PRO A 114 -30.14 35.98 23.36
N LYS A 115 -29.89 34.79 23.95
CA LYS A 115 -30.87 33.69 24.00
C LYS A 115 -32.28 34.07 24.51
N ALA A 116 -32.39 35.06 25.38
CA ALA A 116 -33.67 35.54 25.92
C ALA A 116 -34.50 36.33 24.89
N GLU A 117 -33.87 36.82 23.82
CA GLU A 117 -34.42 37.73 22.81
C GLU A 117 -34.20 37.21 21.37
N GLN A 118 -33.91 35.92 21.19
CA GLN A 118 -33.72 35.35 19.85
C GLN A 118 -35.05 35.13 19.13
N CYS A 119 -35.17 35.64 17.90
CA CYS A 119 -36.27 35.27 17.03
C CYS A 119 -36.05 33.89 16.39
N SER A 120 -37.14 33.30 15.88
CA SER A 120 -37.15 32.01 15.20
C SER A 120 -36.58 32.02 13.77
N PHE A 121 -35.80 33.04 13.39
CA PHE A 121 -35.22 33.14 12.06
C PHE A 121 -34.25 31.99 11.79
N PHE A 122 -34.49 31.26 10.70
CA PHE A 122 -33.70 30.11 10.26
C PHE A 122 -33.68 30.05 8.73
N LYS A 123 -32.50 29.93 8.13
CA LYS A 123 -32.37 29.72 6.68
C LYS A 123 -31.08 28.98 6.34
N TRP A 124 -31.13 27.96 5.49
CA TRP A 124 -29.89 27.30 5.04
C TRP A 124 -29.09 28.22 4.11
N ILE A 125 -27.77 28.10 4.15
CA ILE A 125 -26.88 28.85 3.25
C ILE A 125 -27.20 28.61 1.77
N GLU A 126 -27.61 27.38 1.44
CA GLU A 126 -27.96 26.95 0.08
C GLU A 126 -29.23 27.65 -0.45
N ASP A 127 -30.10 28.13 0.44
CA ASP A 127 -31.38 28.76 0.12
C ASP A 127 -31.26 30.28 -0.08
N VAL A 128 -30.05 30.85 0.02
CA VAL A 128 -29.78 32.29 -0.13
C VAL A 128 -29.14 32.55 -1.51
N ASN A 129 -29.99 32.83 -2.50
CA ASN A 129 -29.74 33.30 -3.89
C ASN A 129 -28.48 32.77 -4.66
N PRO A 130 -28.67 31.89 -5.68
CA PRO A 130 -27.60 31.35 -6.54
C PRO A 130 -26.99 32.31 -7.58
N THR A 131 -27.47 33.55 -7.72
CA THR A 131 -27.21 34.41 -8.89
C THR A 131 -26.11 35.48 -8.70
N GLN A 132 -25.45 35.56 -7.53
CA GLN A 132 -24.29 36.46 -7.30
C GLN A 132 -22.97 35.72 -7.02
N THR A 133 -22.90 34.42 -7.28
CA THR A 133 -21.85 33.52 -6.80
C THR A 133 -20.66 33.35 -7.76
N LYS A 134 -20.24 34.40 -8.47
CA LYS A 134 -19.03 34.34 -9.32
C LYS A 134 -17.82 35.13 -8.84
N SER A 135 -17.88 35.88 -7.74
CA SER A 135 -16.65 36.58 -7.27
C SER A 135 -16.60 37.05 -5.81
N ARG A 136 -17.51 36.63 -4.92
CA ARG A 136 -17.45 37.04 -3.49
C ARG A 136 -17.66 35.87 -2.52
N PRO A 137 -16.97 35.84 -1.36
CA PRO A 137 -17.07 34.76 -0.38
C PRO A 137 -18.51 34.64 0.12
N SER A 138 -19.05 33.41 0.08
CA SER A 138 -20.47 33.11 0.35
C SER A 138 -20.84 33.01 1.84
N ALA A 139 -19.87 33.09 2.76
CA ALA A 139 -20.10 32.88 4.19
C ALA A 139 -19.11 33.70 5.03
N VAL A 140 -19.60 34.51 5.98
CA VAL A 140 -18.76 35.20 6.97
C VAL A 140 -18.65 34.31 8.21
N LEU A 141 -17.42 33.93 8.59
CA LEU A 141 -17.13 33.22 9.84
C LEU A 141 -16.36 34.16 10.79
N HIS A 142 -16.88 34.32 12.01
CA HIS A 142 -16.39 35.34 12.95
C HIS A 142 -15.30 34.87 13.93
N ASP A 143 -14.94 33.58 13.91
CA ASP A 143 -13.92 33.03 14.81
C ASP A 143 -13.09 31.92 14.17
N THR A 144 -11.83 31.80 14.61
CA THR A 144 -10.85 30.82 14.13
C THR A 144 -11.35 29.38 14.25
N LYS A 145 -12.09 29.06 15.33
CA LYS A 145 -12.58 27.69 15.57
C LYS A 145 -13.69 27.31 14.62
N SER A 146 -14.54 28.26 14.21
CA SER A 146 -15.56 28.06 13.18
C SER A 146 -14.93 27.83 11.81
N ILE A 147 -13.90 28.60 11.43
CA ILE A 147 -13.12 28.38 10.21
C ILE A 147 -12.50 26.97 10.22
N GLY A 148 -11.89 26.60 11.33
CA GLY A 148 -11.31 25.29 11.55
C GLY A 148 -12.28 24.12 11.42
N THR A 149 -13.48 24.28 11.99
CA THR A 149 -14.55 23.28 11.90
C THR A 149 -15.06 23.15 10.46
N TYR A 150 -15.17 24.25 9.74
CA TYR A 150 -15.52 24.25 8.32
C TYR A 150 -14.45 23.55 7.46
N LEU A 151 -13.16 23.87 7.64
CA LEU A 151 -12.08 23.22 6.89
C LEU A 151 -12.04 21.70 7.13
N ARG A 152 -12.27 21.27 8.37
CA ARG A 152 -12.40 19.83 8.69
C ARG A 152 -13.60 19.16 8.03
N SER A 153 -14.73 19.85 7.90
CA SER A 153 -15.89 19.29 7.18
C SER A 153 -15.58 19.06 5.70
N GLN A 154 -14.62 19.80 5.15
CA GLN A 154 -14.05 19.60 3.81
C GLN A 154 -12.91 18.56 3.77
N LYS A 155 -12.74 17.75 4.84
CA LYS A 155 -11.68 16.75 4.99
C LYS A 155 -10.25 17.34 5.00
N ILE A 156 -10.09 18.56 5.49
CA ILE A 156 -8.76 19.18 5.69
C ILE A 156 -8.42 19.10 7.19
N ALA A 157 -7.35 18.38 7.53
CA ALA A 157 -6.89 18.21 8.90
C ALA A 157 -6.09 19.42 9.39
N VAL A 158 -6.79 20.52 9.65
CA VAL A 158 -6.21 21.78 10.17
C VAL A 158 -6.34 21.87 11.68
N TYR A 159 -5.30 22.34 12.36
CA TYR A 159 -5.24 22.56 13.80
C TYR A 159 -4.96 24.03 14.05
N GLU A 160 -5.95 24.73 14.59
CA GLU A 160 -5.90 26.18 14.76
C GLU A 160 -5.35 26.54 16.15
N GLU A 161 -4.69 27.69 16.29
CA GLU A 161 -4.24 28.23 17.59
C GLU A 161 -3.40 27.23 18.43
N CYS A 162 -2.54 26.47 17.76
CA CYS A 162 -1.54 25.62 18.41
C CYS A 162 -0.40 26.46 19.02
N GLN A 163 0.34 25.89 19.96
CA GLN A 163 1.54 26.55 20.52
C GLN A 163 2.81 25.84 20.02
N LEU A 164 3.70 26.59 19.38
CA LEU A 164 5.04 26.12 19.05
C LEU A 164 5.96 26.33 20.25
N LEU A 165 6.52 25.26 20.78
CA LEU A 165 7.46 25.26 21.91
C LEU A 165 8.84 24.86 21.42
N VAL A 166 9.85 25.63 21.79
CA VAL A 166 11.26 25.35 21.50
C VAL A 166 11.97 25.11 22.83
N ARG A 167 12.45 23.88 23.06
CA ARG A 167 13.15 23.50 24.30
C ARG A 167 14.61 23.17 24.01
N LYS A 168 15.53 23.68 24.81
CA LYS A 168 16.93 23.24 24.78
C LYS A 168 17.04 21.89 25.50
N ALA A 169 17.94 21.02 25.04
CA ALA A 169 18.07 19.64 25.54
C ALA A 169 18.27 19.51 27.08
N PHE A 170 18.66 20.60 27.76
CA PHE A 170 18.91 20.64 29.20
C PHE A 170 17.71 21.09 30.06
N GLU A 171 16.58 21.47 29.46
CA GLU A 171 15.36 21.90 30.19
C GLU A 171 14.31 20.78 30.20
N ILE A 172 14.61 19.67 30.89
CA ILE A 172 13.57 18.71 31.31
C ILE A 172 13.33 18.97 32.81
N PRO A 173 12.12 19.35 33.25
CA PRO A 173 11.82 19.30 34.67
C PRO A 173 11.81 17.83 35.10
N THR A 174 12.78 17.45 35.91
CA THR A 174 12.82 16.16 36.60
C THR A 174 11.62 16.04 37.55
N GLN A 175 10.49 15.60 37.03
CA GLN A 175 9.45 15.03 37.88
C GLN A 175 9.91 13.64 38.35
N ARG A 176 10.04 13.54 39.68
CA ARG A 176 10.47 12.39 40.47
C ARG A 176 9.90 11.06 39.95
N TYR A 177 10.76 10.21 39.41
CA TYR A 177 10.60 8.76 39.48
C TYR A 177 11.84 8.17 40.16
N SER A 178 11.62 7.66 41.37
CA SER A 178 12.63 7.05 42.22
C SER A 178 13.06 5.68 41.69
N LYS A 179 14.38 5.46 41.74
CA LYS A 179 15.09 4.17 41.88
C LYS A 179 14.68 3.06 40.90
N PHE A 180 15.42 2.92 39.79
CA PHE A 180 16.04 1.67 39.31
C PHE A 180 16.64 1.92 37.92
N LYS A 181 17.94 2.22 37.84
CA LYS A 181 18.76 2.08 36.63
C LYS A 181 20.23 1.98 37.03
N LYS A 182 20.68 0.76 37.29
CA LYS A 182 22.08 0.35 37.18
C LYS A 182 22.11 -0.82 36.20
N PHE A 183 23.11 -0.80 35.31
CA PHE A 183 23.42 -1.76 34.25
C PHE A 183 22.65 -1.63 32.92
N MET A 184 23.22 -0.86 31.99
CA MET A 184 23.66 -1.37 30.68
C MET A 184 24.61 -0.34 30.06
N ASN A 185 25.90 -0.68 30.03
CA ASN A 185 26.93 0.01 29.25
C ASN A 185 26.95 -0.62 27.85
N THR A 186 26.57 0.15 26.83
CA THR A 186 26.96 -0.07 25.43
C THR A 186 27.36 1.31 24.90
N PRO A 187 28.49 1.46 24.19
CA PRO A 187 29.03 2.78 23.88
C PRO A 187 28.11 3.50 22.89
N ALA A 188 27.37 4.48 23.39
CA ALA A 188 26.74 5.48 22.56
C ALA A 188 27.86 6.23 21.84
N SER A 189 27.81 6.28 20.51
CA SER A 189 28.55 7.27 19.73
C SER A 189 28.23 8.65 20.31
N PHE A 190 29.22 9.24 20.97
CA PHE A 190 29.20 10.62 21.43
C PHE A 190 29.10 11.53 20.20
N ASP A 191 27.88 11.87 19.82
CA ASP A 191 27.61 13.11 19.11
C ASP A 191 26.46 13.80 19.85
N GLY A 192 26.84 14.64 20.82
CA GLY A 192 25.92 15.39 21.65
C GLY A 192 25.28 16.50 20.83
N ASP A 193 24.16 16.21 20.19
CA ASP A 193 23.44 17.21 19.41
C ASP A 193 22.74 18.21 20.35
N SER A 194 23.39 19.35 20.61
CA SER A 194 22.87 20.49 21.38
C SER A 194 21.74 21.26 20.67
N LYS A 195 21.02 20.60 19.75
CA LYS A 195 20.01 21.22 18.91
C LYS A 195 18.70 21.42 19.69
N PRO A 196 18.04 22.58 19.55
CA PRO A 196 16.75 22.81 20.18
C PRO A 196 15.72 21.82 19.63
N LYS A 197 14.95 21.19 20.52
CA LYS A 197 13.82 20.34 20.15
C LYS A 197 12.56 21.17 19.97
N LEU A 198 11.80 20.87 18.93
CA LEU A 198 10.55 21.55 18.62
C LEU A 198 9.37 20.68 19.04
N TYR A 199 8.40 21.29 19.71
CA TYR A 199 7.16 20.66 20.06
C TYR A 199 6.00 21.51 19.58
N LEU A 200 5.01 20.87 18.95
CA LEU A 200 3.74 21.49 18.61
C LEU A 200 2.69 21.01 19.61
N LYS A 201 2.24 21.91 20.48
CA LYS A 201 1.12 21.64 21.38
C LYS A 201 -0.18 21.85 20.63
N LEU A 202 -0.90 20.76 20.38
CA LEU A 202 -2.15 20.79 19.65
C LEU A 202 -3.26 21.44 20.49
N SER A 203 -4.06 22.28 19.85
CA SER A 203 -5.23 22.91 20.47
C SER A 203 -6.36 21.92 20.78
N ARG A 204 -6.36 20.76 20.12
CA ARG A 204 -7.33 19.68 20.31
C ARG A 204 -6.66 18.32 20.21
N LYS A 205 -7.18 17.36 20.98
CA LYS A 205 -6.75 15.96 20.95
C LYS A 205 -7.74 15.16 20.12
N GLU A 206 -7.27 14.59 19.02
CA GLU A 206 -8.03 13.61 18.23
C GLU A 206 -7.64 12.18 18.64
N HIS A 207 -8.33 11.17 18.09
CA HIS A 207 -8.00 9.77 18.37
C HIS A 207 -6.54 9.48 18.01
N SER A 208 -5.83 8.74 18.87
CA SER A 208 -4.40 8.45 18.70
C SER A 208 -4.07 7.76 17.38
N SER A 209 -5.02 7.03 16.79
CA SER A 209 -4.89 6.35 15.50
C SER A 209 -4.71 7.30 14.30
N LEU A 210 -4.98 8.60 14.46
CA LEU A 210 -4.82 9.59 13.38
C LEU A 210 -3.39 10.07 13.21
N TYR A 211 -2.52 9.80 14.20
CA TYR A 211 -1.15 10.26 14.18
C TYR A 211 -0.20 9.10 14.07
N SER A 212 0.84 9.29 13.27
CA SER A 212 1.91 8.33 13.04
C SER A 212 3.26 9.04 13.10
N LYS A 213 4.33 8.25 13.26
CA LYS A 213 5.69 8.74 13.07
C LYS A 213 5.89 9.13 11.60
N ASP A 214 6.70 10.17 11.36
CA ASP A 214 7.02 10.68 10.02
C ASP A 214 5.77 11.23 9.27
N ASP A 215 4.76 11.68 10.00
CA ASP A 215 3.66 12.49 9.46
C ASP A 215 4.18 13.86 9.06
N ILE A 216 3.80 14.33 7.87
CA ILE A 216 4.19 15.65 7.36
C ILE A 216 3.24 16.71 7.92
N TRP A 217 3.83 17.72 8.54
CA TRP A 217 3.17 18.89 9.10
C TRP A 217 3.60 20.15 8.36
N VAL A 218 2.62 20.98 7.99
CA VAL A 218 2.86 22.34 7.52
C VAL A 218 2.44 23.27 8.65
N VAL A 219 3.38 24.02 9.21
CA VAL A 219 3.15 24.90 10.36
C VAL A 219 3.32 26.34 9.92
N SER A 220 2.34 27.19 10.20
CA SER A 220 2.31 28.58 9.77
C SER A 220 1.89 29.55 10.88
N LYS A 221 2.34 30.80 10.79
CA LYS A 221 1.85 31.90 11.65
C LYS A 221 0.51 32.47 11.19
N THR A 222 0.02 32.04 10.02
CA THR A 222 -1.20 32.55 9.39
C THR A 222 -2.11 31.40 8.95
N LEU A 223 -3.43 31.64 8.90
CA LEU A 223 -4.41 30.63 8.46
C LEU A 223 -4.44 30.41 6.95
N ASN A 224 -3.87 31.34 6.17
CA ASN A 224 -3.69 31.21 4.73
C ASN A 224 -2.38 30.50 4.36
N PHE A 225 -1.55 30.13 5.34
CA PHE A 225 -0.29 29.39 5.14
C PHE A 225 0.65 30.07 4.15
N ASP A 226 0.92 31.37 4.37
CA ASP A 226 1.81 32.15 3.51
C ASP A 226 3.23 31.58 3.50
N PRO A 227 3.90 31.46 2.34
CA PRO A 227 5.19 30.78 2.24
C PRO A 227 6.30 31.36 3.13
N ILE A 228 6.28 32.66 3.43
CA ILE A 228 7.30 33.34 4.25
C ILE A 228 7.15 32.97 5.73
N ASP A 229 5.91 32.76 6.17
CA ASP A 229 5.54 32.48 7.55
C ASP A 229 5.21 31.00 7.77
N THR A 230 5.71 30.11 6.89
CA THR A 230 5.41 28.68 6.91
C THR A 230 6.67 27.84 6.88
N PHE A 231 6.72 26.79 7.71
CA PHE A 231 7.74 25.75 7.65
C PHE A 231 7.11 24.36 7.56
N ILE A 232 7.88 23.41 7.04
CA ILE A 232 7.49 22.01 6.88
C ILE A 232 8.32 21.18 7.84
N ALA A 233 7.66 20.29 8.57
CA ALA A 233 8.29 19.37 9.51
C ALA A 233 7.67 17.98 9.42
N SER A 234 8.33 17.01 10.04
CA SER A 234 7.82 15.65 10.24
C SER A 234 7.66 15.34 11.73
N SER A 235 6.73 14.46 12.10
CA SER A 235 6.63 13.98 13.49
C SER A 235 7.76 13.01 13.84
N ALA A 236 8.39 13.21 14.99
CA ALA A 236 9.46 12.31 15.48
C ALA A 236 8.91 10.98 16.04
N PHE A 237 7.69 11.02 16.59
CA PHE A 237 7.07 9.91 17.32
C PHE A 237 5.62 9.69 16.90
N PHE A 238 5.06 8.55 17.33
CA PHE A 238 3.66 8.21 17.12
C PHE A 238 2.77 9.05 18.03
N GLY A 239 2.14 10.05 17.42
CA GLY A 239 1.12 10.86 18.07
C GLY A 239 1.59 11.79 19.19
N PRO A 240 0.63 12.54 19.76
CA PRO A 240 0.91 13.52 20.79
C PRO A 240 1.16 12.85 22.16
N SER A 241 2.02 13.49 22.96
CA SER A 241 2.28 13.12 24.35
C SER A 241 1.04 13.28 25.24
N SER A 242 1.14 12.90 26.52
CA SER A 242 0.09 13.15 27.52
C SER A 242 -0.31 14.62 27.61
N ASN A 243 0.61 15.52 27.27
CA ASN A 243 0.42 16.97 27.31
C ASN A 243 -0.08 17.55 25.97
N ASN A 244 -0.51 16.68 25.04
CA ASN A 244 -0.91 17.02 23.68
C ASN A 244 0.21 17.65 22.83
N GLU A 245 1.46 17.30 23.12
CA GLU A 245 2.63 17.83 22.40
C GLU A 245 3.17 16.81 21.40
N ILE A 246 3.41 17.23 20.16
CA ILE A 246 4.06 16.44 19.12
C ILE A 246 5.48 16.96 18.92
N GLU A 247 6.49 16.11 19.04
CA GLU A 247 7.86 16.47 18.69
C GLU A 247 8.00 16.55 17.16
N LEU A 248 8.50 17.69 16.67
CA LEU A 248 8.67 17.99 15.25
C LEU A 248 10.14 18.00 14.85
N LEU A 249 10.43 17.40 13.71
CA LEU A 249 11.72 17.43 13.02
C LEU A 249 11.59 18.32 11.78
N PRO A 250 12.19 19.52 11.75
CA PRO A 250 12.16 20.40 10.60
C PRO A 250 12.71 19.74 9.34
N LEU A 251 11.98 19.88 8.24
CA LEU A 251 12.41 19.47 6.90
C LEU A 251 12.79 20.67 6.04
N LYS A 252 12.03 21.79 6.13
CA LYS A 252 12.28 23.01 5.37
C LYS A 252 11.68 24.25 6.04
N GLY A 253 12.34 25.39 5.91
CA GLY A 253 11.77 26.72 6.26
C GLY A 253 11.85 27.11 7.74
N TYR A 254 12.30 26.20 8.62
CA TYR A 254 12.51 26.53 10.03
C TYR A 254 13.84 27.27 10.23
N SER A 255 13.79 28.38 10.95
CA SER A 255 14.96 29.10 11.46
C SER A 255 14.67 29.59 12.90
N PRO A 256 15.59 29.39 13.87
CA PRO A 256 15.37 29.81 15.26
C PRO A 256 15.12 31.32 15.42
N SER A 257 15.61 32.15 14.50
CA SER A 257 15.40 33.59 14.50
C SER A 257 13.96 34.00 14.18
N ASN A 258 13.30 33.27 13.28
CA ASN A 258 11.92 33.53 12.83
C ASN A 258 10.86 32.79 13.68
N TRP A 259 11.28 31.72 14.36
CA TRP A 259 10.40 30.80 15.08
C TRP A 259 10.82 30.64 16.55
N ARG A 260 10.21 31.47 17.40
CA ARG A 260 10.46 31.51 18.86
C ARG A 260 9.56 30.54 19.62
N SER A 261 9.95 30.20 20.85
CA SER A 261 9.11 29.42 21.76
C SER A 261 7.85 30.19 22.16
N ASN A 262 6.78 29.45 22.43
CA ASN A 262 5.46 29.93 22.83
C ASN A 262 4.73 30.80 21.79
N MET A 263 5.04 30.61 20.50
CA MET A 263 4.31 31.27 19.41
C MET A 263 2.97 30.59 19.15
N CYS A 264 1.92 31.38 18.96
CA CYS A 264 0.65 30.90 18.43
C CYS A 264 0.81 30.62 16.92
N VAL A 265 0.53 29.40 16.50
CA VAL A 265 0.68 28.91 15.13
C VAL A 265 -0.52 28.07 14.72
N HIS A 266 -0.69 27.87 13.42
CA HIS A 266 -1.66 26.94 12.84
C HIS A 266 -0.90 25.81 12.16
N ALA A 267 -1.46 24.61 12.14
CA ALA A 267 -0.81 23.45 11.58
C ALA A 267 -1.75 22.64 10.69
N LEU A 268 -1.22 22.11 9.59
CA LEU A 268 -1.91 21.13 8.74
C LEU A 268 -1.21 19.80 8.84
N LEU A 269 -1.98 18.75 9.11
CA LEU A 269 -1.53 17.38 8.93
C LEU A 269 -1.75 16.99 7.46
N VAL A 270 -0.67 16.71 6.72
CA VAL A 270 -0.71 16.49 5.28
C VAL A 270 -0.95 15.03 4.93
N CYS A 271 0.02 14.19 5.28
CA CYS A 271 0.04 12.77 4.96
C CYS A 271 1.10 12.08 5.83
N ASN A 272 1.03 10.76 5.93
CA ASN A 272 2.13 9.97 6.46
C ASN A 272 3.17 9.75 5.35
N ALA A 273 4.41 10.18 5.57
CA ALA A 273 5.51 10.03 4.61
C ALA A 273 6.60 9.08 5.12
N SER A 274 6.23 8.11 5.98
CA SER A 274 7.18 7.19 6.59
C SER A 274 7.97 6.39 5.55
N GLY A 275 7.32 5.95 4.46
CA GLY A 275 7.96 5.22 3.37
C GLY A 275 8.97 6.06 2.61
N GLU A 276 8.59 7.28 2.22
CA GLU A 276 9.44 8.21 1.47
C GLU A 276 10.64 8.66 2.31
N LEU A 277 10.41 9.07 3.57
CA LEU A 277 11.46 9.53 4.47
C LEU A 277 12.40 8.38 4.88
N ALA A 278 11.88 7.17 5.12
CA ALA A 278 12.74 6.01 5.36
C ALA A 278 13.60 5.67 4.15
N SER A 279 13.04 5.75 2.94
CA SER A 279 13.77 5.49 1.70
C SER A 279 14.88 6.52 1.47
N LEU A 280 14.61 7.80 1.74
CA LEU A 280 15.62 8.87 1.68
C LEU A 280 16.77 8.63 2.66
N ARG A 281 16.46 8.37 3.94
CA ARG A 281 17.47 8.07 4.98
C ARG A 281 18.30 6.85 4.58
N ASN A 282 17.65 5.78 4.12
CA ASN A 282 18.33 4.56 3.68
C ASN A 282 19.29 4.78 2.51
N MET A 283 18.91 5.57 1.50
CA MET A 283 19.80 5.91 0.39
C MET A 283 20.98 6.78 0.84
N GLU A 284 20.75 7.72 1.77
CA GLU A 284 21.81 8.57 2.30
C GLU A 284 22.82 7.75 3.13
N GLU A 285 22.33 6.93 4.07
CA GLU A 285 23.13 6.19 5.06
C GLU A 285 23.74 4.88 4.52
N HIS A 286 23.02 4.13 3.68
CA HIS A 286 23.37 2.72 3.39
C HIS A 286 23.72 2.43 1.92
N PHE A 287 23.32 3.28 0.97
CA PHE A 287 23.67 3.07 -0.45
C PHE A 287 25.09 3.60 -0.75
N ASN A 288 26.11 2.86 -0.31
CA ASN A 288 27.53 3.24 -0.44
C ASN A 288 28.35 2.12 -1.12
N PRO A 289 29.17 2.42 -2.16
CA PRO A 289 30.04 1.43 -2.81
C PRO A 289 30.98 0.66 -1.88
N SER A 290 31.35 1.23 -0.72
CA SER A 290 32.21 0.54 0.24
C SER A 290 31.49 -0.55 1.05
N THR A 291 30.16 -0.47 1.16
CA THR A 291 29.36 -1.36 2.02
C THR A 291 28.37 -2.23 1.26
N LEU A 292 27.97 -1.84 0.04
CA LEU A 292 26.97 -2.54 -0.75
C LEU A 292 27.59 -3.12 -2.05
N PRO A 293 27.93 -4.42 -2.07
CA PRO A 293 28.57 -5.07 -3.23
C PRO A 293 27.73 -5.07 -4.50
N LEU A 294 26.40 -4.98 -4.39
CA LEU A 294 25.49 -4.99 -5.53
C LEU A 294 25.50 -3.71 -6.38
N ILE A 295 26.11 -2.61 -5.91
CA ILE A 295 26.06 -1.32 -6.61
C ILE A 295 26.43 -1.39 -8.10
N PRO A 296 27.52 -2.06 -8.54
CA PRO A 296 27.87 -2.14 -9.96
C PRO A 296 26.74 -2.72 -10.82
N HIS A 297 26.06 -3.76 -10.33
CA HIS A 297 24.96 -4.47 -11.00
C HIS A 297 23.64 -3.70 -10.98
N LEU A 298 23.48 -2.78 -10.02
CA LEU A 298 22.33 -1.89 -9.94
C LEU A 298 22.46 -0.64 -10.84
N LEU A 299 23.70 -0.24 -11.20
CA LEU A 299 23.95 1.02 -11.91
C LEU A 299 24.26 0.86 -13.40
N LYS A 300 24.98 -0.19 -13.81
CA LYS A 300 25.51 -0.34 -15.18
C LYS A 300 24.86 -1.51 -15.93
N MET A 301 24.78 -1.40 -17.26
CA MET A 301 24.36 -2.49 -18.15
C MET A 301 25.23 -3.73 -17.94
N ASN A 302 24.63 -4.92 -18.04
CA ASN A 302 25.41 -6.15 -18.12
C ASN A 302 26.18 -6.15 -19.46
N PHE A 303 27.49 -6.41 -19.42
CA PHE A 303 28.38 -6.36 -20.58
C PHE A 303 28.13 -7.46 -21.63
N ASN A 304 27.06 -8.26 -21.51
CA ASN A 304 26.73 -9.34 -22.44
C ASN A 304 26.16 -8.86 -23.80
N SER A 305 26.17 -7.56 -24.09
CA SER A 305 25.67 -6.97 -25.33
C SER A 305 26.80 -6.42 -26.24
N GLU A 306 27.95 -7.07 -26.34
CA GLU A 306 28.99 -6.69 -27.33
C GLU A 306 28.75 -7.19 -28.76
N ASN A 307 27.59 -7.76 -29.09
CA ASN A 307 27.23 -8.11 -30.47
C ASN A 307 26.25 -7.16 -31.17
N ALA A 308 25.88 -6.04 -30.55
CA ALA A 308 25.08 -5.01 -31.20
C ALA A 308 25.85 -3.67 -31.22
N THR A 309 26.31 -3.28 -32.41
CA THR A 309 26.94 -1.99 -32.82
C THR A 309 28.46 -1.94 -33.04
N LYS A 310 28.96 -2.73 -34.00
CA LYS A 310 30.11 -2.28 -34.81
C LYS A 310 29.66 -1.15 -35.73
N ARG A 311 29.69 0.09 -35.24
CA ARG A 311 29.98 1.35 -35.97
C ARG A 311 29.70 2.52 -35.02
N VAL A 312 30.76 3.21 -34.57
CA VAL A 312 30.94 4.68 -34.64
C VAL A 312 32.21 5.09 -33.87
N ASN A 313 33.13 5.70 -34.63
CA ASN A 313 34.22 6.64 -34.31
C ASN A 313 35.11 6.50 -33.07
N LYS A 314 36.39 6.21 -33.38
CA LYS A 314 37.58 6.46 -32.55
C LYS A 314 37.69 7.93 -32.13
N ARG A 315 38.20 8.13 -30.91
CA ARG A 315 38.61 9.37 -30.23
C ARG A 315 37.54 10.04 -29.36
N LYS A 316 37.34 9.50 -28.16
CA LYS A 316 37.08 10.30 -26.95
C LYS A 316 37.83 9.69 -25.77
N PHE A 317 38.44 10.56 -24.99
CA PHE A 317 39.20 10.31 -23.77
C PHE A 317 38.55 9.25 -22.88
N THR A 318 39.27 8.15 -22.64
CA THR A 318 38.96 7.13 -21.64
C THR A 318 39.46 7.64 -20.29
N PRO A 319 38.59 8.03 -19.34
CA PRO A 319 39.06 8.30 -17.98
C PRO A 319 39.63 7.00 -17.40
N PRO A 320 40.63 7.07 -16.50
CA PRO A 320 41.24 5.86 -15.93
C PRO A 320 40.15 5.02 -15.30
N ALA A 321 40.03 3.77 -15.75
CA ALA A 321 39.17 2.79 -15.12
C ALA A 321 39.57 2.72 -13.65
N MET A 322 38.72 3.21 -12.76
CA MET A 322 38.84 2.88 -11.35
C MET A 322 38.64 1.37 -11.26
N SER A 323 39.74 0.63 -11.21
CA SER A 323 39.75 -0.78 -10.85
C SER A 323 39.32 -0.90 -9.39
N LEU A 324 38.04 -0.71 -9.13
CA LEU A 324 37.40 -1.16 -7.92
C LEU A 324 37.48 -2.68 -7.97
N LYS A 325 38.53 -3.25 -7.36
CA LYS A 325 38.53 -4.64 -6.93
C LYS A 325 37.42 -4.78 -5.89
N CYS A 326 36.17 -4.85 -6.35
CA CYS A 326 35.07 -5.33 -5.53
C CYS A 326 35.32 -6.84 -5.40
N SER A 327 35.95 -7.23 -4.30
CA SER A 327 36.07 -8.64 -3.93
C SER A 327 34.65 -9.14 -3.68
N MET A 328 33.99 -9.63 -4.74
CA MET A 328 32.76 -10.38 -4.60
C MET A 328 33.09 -11.56 -3.71
N ARG A 329 32.46 -11.60 -2.53
CA ARG A 329 32.63 -12.74 -1.62
C ARG A 329 32.13 -13.97 -2.36
N SER A 330 33.00 -14.97 -2.46
CA SER A 330 32.66 -16.27 -3.05
C SER A 330 31.41 -16.85 -2.38
N GLY A 331 30.60 -17.55 -3.17
CA GLY A 331 29.45 -18.29 -2.65
C GLY A 331 29.83 -19.30 -1.56
N PRO A 332 28.84 -19.79 -0.80
CA PRO A 332 29.05 -20.68 0.34
C PRO A 332 29.70 -22.03 0.01
N VAL A 333 29.53 -22.54 -1.22
CA VAL A 333 29.89 -23.93 -1.57
C VAL A 333 30.40 -24.03 -3.02
N SER A 334 31.05 -25.16 -3.35
CA SER A 334 31.44 -25.47 -4.74
C SER A 334 30.22 -25.65 -5.65
N SER A 335 30.45 -25.53 -6.96
CA SER A 335 29.41 -25.72 -7.98
C SER A 335 28.75 -27.10 -7.88
N GLU A 336 29.55 -28.14 -7.65
CA GLU A 336 29.08 -29.52 -7.54
C GLU A 336 28.09 -29.71 -6.38
N VAL A 337 28.41 -29.17 -5.19
CA VAL A 337 27.53 -29.26 -4.01
C VAL A 337 26.25 -28.45 -4.23
N ALA A 338 26.36 -27.23 -4.75
CA ALA A 338 25.20 -26.39 -5.02
C ALA A 338 24.20 -27.06 -5.99
N MET A 339 24.72 -27.66 -7.06
CA MET A 339 23.91 -28.33 -8.08
C MET A 339 23.30 -29.63 -7.57
N ALA A 340 24.04 -30.44 -6.80
CA ALA A 340 23.52 -31.68 -6.23
C ALA A 340 22.32 -31.43 -5.29
N VAL A 341 22.42 -30.42 -4.41
CA VAL A 341 21.30 -30.04 -3.52
C VAL A 341 20.13 -29.47 -4.33
N ALA A 342 20.38 -28.73 -5.41
CA ALA A 342 19.33 -28.22 -6.28
C ALA A 342 18.56 -29.35 -6.98
N GLU A 343 19.26 -30.36 -7.49
CA GLU A 343 18.64 -31.54 -8.12
C GLU A 343 17.80 -32.35 -7.12
N GLU A 344 18.30 -32.53 -5.90
CA GLU A 344 17.54 -33.14 -4.80
C GLU A 344 16.24 -32.38 -4.54
N MET A 345 16.31 -31.05 -4.42
CA MET A 345 15.16 -30.18 -4.18
C MET A 345 14.15 -30.22 -5.32
N ILE A 346 14.61 -30.22 -6.58
CA ILE A 346 13.74 -30.30 -7.76
C ILE A 346 12.93 -31.60 -7.73
N GLN A 347 13.57 -32.73 -7.45
CA GLN A 347 12.90 -34.03 -7.38
C GLN A 347 11.97 -34.12 -6.18
N ARG A 348 12.46 -33.76 -4.98
CA ARG A 348 11.72 -33.84 -3.72
C ARG A 348 10.43 -33.03 -3.73
N PHE A 349 10.47 -31.84 -4.33
CA PHE A 349 9.34 -30.91 -4.38
C PHE A 349 8.61 -30.91 -5.73
N SER A 350 8.98 -31.81 -6.64
CA SER A 350 8.33 -31.97 -7.96
C SER A 350 8.21 -30.64 -8.73
N LEU A 351 9.31 -29.87 -8.76
CA LEU A 351 9.32 -28.58 -9.45
C LEU A 351 9.17 -28.78 -10.96
N ASN A 352 8.33 -27.97 -11.59
CA ASN A 352 8.20 -27.98 -13.05
C ASN A 352 9.48 -27.41 -13.73
N PRO A 353 9.65 -27.57 -15.05
CA PRO A 353 10.88 -27.15 -15.74
C PRO A 353 11.26 -25.67 -15.54
N ASP A 354 10.28 -24.75 -15.52
CA ASP A 354 10.55 -23.32 -15.35
C ASP A 354 10.95 -22.98 -13.90
N GLN A 355 10.32 -23.65 -12.92
CA GLN A 355 10.66 -23.56 -11.50
C GLN A 355 12.04 -24.18 -11.22
N ALA A 356 12.35 -25.32 -11.82
CA ALA A 356 13.64 -25.99 -11.74
C ALA A 356 14.76 -25.11 -12.33
N ALA A 357 14.54 -24.51 -13.51
CA ALA A 357 15.48 -23.56 -14.11
C ALA A 357 15.74 -22.36 -13.19
N SER A 358 14.69 -21.86 -12.51
CA SER A 358 14.83 -20.79 -11.53
C SER A 358 15.69 -21.20 -10.33
N LEU A 359 15.48 -22.40 -9.77
CA LEU A 359 16.29 -22.92 -8.66
C LEU A 359 17.75 -23.13 -9.08
N ILE A 360 17.99 -23.68 -10.26
CA ILE A 360 19.34 -23.88 -10.82
C ILE A 360 20.07 -22.55 -10.96
N HIS A 361 19.41 -21.51 -11.46
CA HIS A 361 20.05 -20.20 -11.60
C HIS A 361 20.38 -19.58 -10.23
N VAL A 362 19.51 -19.78 -9.23
CA VAL A 362 19.82 -19.42 -7.83
C VAL A 362 21.00 -20.23 -7.30
N ALA A 363 21.09 -21.54 -7.60
CA ALA A 363 22.22 -22.37 -7.21
C ALA A 363 23.54 -21.86 -7.81
N GLN A 364 23.55 -21.54 -9.11
CA GLN A 364 24.69 -20.94 -9.82
C GLN A 364 25.11 -19.60 -9.19
N MET A 365 24.14 -18.76 -8.82
CA MET A 365 24.38 -17.51 -8.10
C MET A 365 25.08 -17.73 -6.75
N MET A 366 24.87 -18.88 -6.11
CA MET A 366 25.43 -19.26 -4.80
C MET A 366 26.73 -20.07 -4.88
N THR A 367 27.32 -20.26 -6.06
CA THR A 367 28.59 -20.98 -6.20
C THR A 367 29.80 -20.12 -5.80
N SER A 368 30.83 -20.76 -5.23
CA SER A 368 32.15 -20.16 -5.08
C SER A 368 32.86 -20.12 -6.44
N CYS A 369 33.57 -19.03 -6.75
CA CYS A 369 34.43 -19.02 -7.94
C CYS A 369 35.62 -19.96 -7.69
N GLU A 370 35.58 -21.15 -8.28
CA GLU A 370 36.81 -21.91 -8.52
C GLU A 370 37.66 -21.18 -9.56
N ASN A 371 38.98 -21.24 -9.44
CA ASN A 371 39.90 -20.60 -10.37
C ASN A 371 39.48 -20.93 -11.82
N PRO A 372 39.10 -19.94 -12.65
CA PRO A 372 38.66 -20.23 -14.00
C PRO A 372 39.80 -20.91 -14.75
N ARG A 373 39.48 -22.02 -15.44
CA ARG A 373 40.40 -22.57 -16.44
C ARG A 373 40.70 -21.44 -17.44
N PRO A 374 41.96 -21.27 -17.90
CA PRO A 374 42.31 -20.17 -18.79
C PRO A 374 41.46 -20.25 -20.08
N GLY A 375 40.49 -19.33 -20.21
CA GLY A 375 39.56 -19.25 -21.35
C GLY A 375 38.07 -19.24 -21.00
N GLU A 376 37.66 -19.61 -19.77
CA GLU A 376 36.25 -19.61 -19.36
C GLU A 376 35.95 -18.45 -18.38
N GLU A 377 35.39 -17.34 -18.87
CA GLU A 377 34.78 -16.32 -17.99
C GLU A 377 33.44 -16.83 -17.44
N HIS A 378 33.45 -17.58 -16.34
CA HIS A 378 32.21 -17.83 -15.59
C HIS A 378 31.82 -16.56 -14.82
N GLN A 379 31.06 -15.66 -15.46
CA GLN A 379 30.45 -14.51 -14.79
C GLN A 379 29.23 -14.95 -13.97
N SER A 380 29.42 -15.17 -12.66
CA SER A 380 28.29 -15.35 -11.72
C SER A 380 27.59 -13.99 -11.50
N PHE A 381 26.35 -13.87 -11.97
CA PHE A 381 25.53 -12.69 -11.75
C PHE A 381 24.87 -12.76 -10.36
N PRO A 382 25.05 -11.75 -9.49
CA PRO A 382 24.50 -11.79 -8.13
C PRO A 382 23.01 -11.41 -8.05
N ILE A 383 22.35 -11.22 -9.19
CA ILE A 383 20.94 -10.86 -9.28
C ILE A 383 20.22 -11.90 -10.13
N THR A 384 19.19 -12.53 -9.57
CA THR A 384 18.27 -13.41 -10.30
C THR A 384 16.90 -12.76 -10.35
N ILE A 385 16.30 -12.67 -11.55
CA ILE A 385 14.96 -12.13 -11.76
C ILE A 385 14.04 -13.26 -12.20
N ILE A 386 12.93 -13.45 -11.50
CA ILE A 386 11.92 -14.46 -11.79
C ILE A 386 10.62 -13.73 -12.11
N CYS A 387 10.17 -13.83 -13.37
CA CYS A 387 8.87 -13.36 -13.81
C CYS A 387 7.85 -14.48 -13.60
N GLY A 388 7.06 -14.38 -12.54
CA GLY A 388 6.05 -15.39 -12.22
C GLY A 388 4.66 -14.87 -12.53
N VAL A 389 3.98 -15.48 -13.50
CA VAL A 389 2.60 -15.09 -13.86
C VAL A 389 1.60 -15.41 -12.75
N PHE A 390 0.33 -15.05 -12.94
CA PHE A 390 -0.74 -15.45 -12.02
C PHE A 390 -0.77 -16.98 -11.85
N GLY A 391 -0.98 -17.47 -10.62
CA GLY A 391 -1.09 -18.90 -10.38
C GLY A 391 0.19 -19.74 -10.61
N ALA A 392 1.35 -19.14 -10.94
CA ALA A 392 2.56 -19.89 -11.29
C ALA A 392 3.31 -20.55 -10.12
N GLY A 393 2.75 -20.52 -8.91
CA GLY A 393 3.40 -21.05 -7.72
C GLY A 393 4.60 -20.23 -7.22
N LYS A 394 4.63 -18.91 -7.44
CA LYS A 394 5.72 -18.01 -7.00
C LYS A 394 6.13 -18.22 -5.53
N SER A 395 5.18 -18.08 -4.60
CA SER A 395 5.48 -18.18 -3.17
C SER A 395 5.87 -19.60 -2.75
N TYR A 396 5.35 -20.63 -3.44
CA TYR A 396 5.76 -22.02 -3.25
C TYR A 396 7.22 -22.22 -3.67
N LEU A 397 7.59 -21.77 -4.89
CA LEU A 397 8.97 -21.78 -5.37
C LEU A 397 9.91 -21.04 -4.39
N LEU A 398 9.51 -19.87 -3.89
CA LEU A 398 10.33 -19.14 -2.92
C LEU A 398 10.51 -19.89 -1.61
N SER A 399 9.48 -20.62 -1.14
CA SER A 399 9.60 -21.49 0.04
C SER A 399 10.61 -22.60 -0.19
N VAL A 400 10.59 -23.25 -1.37
CA VAL A 400 11.57 -24.28 -1.75
C VAL A 400 12.98 -23.69 -1.89
N VAL A 401 13.12 -22.53 -2.51
CA VAL A 401 14.39 -21.80 -2.62
C VAL A 401 14.96 -21.46 -1.23
N ILE A 402 14.12 -21.11 -0.26
CA ILE A 402 14.55 -20.86 1.12
C ILE A 402 15.11 -22.14 1.75
N LEU A 403 14.40 -23.27 1.63
CA LEU A 403 14.87 -24.57 2.16
C LEU A 403 16.21 -24.97 1.52
N PHE A 404 16.33 -24.82 0.20
CA PHE A 404 17.56 -25.00 -0.54
C PHE A 404 18.71 -24.15 0.02
N LEU A 405 18.48 -22.84 0.19
CA LEU A 405 19.50 -21.92 0.71
C LEU A 405 19.91 -22.26 2.15
N VAL A 406 18.96 -22.64 3.01
CA VAL A 406 19.26 -23.05 4.38
C VAL A 406 20.15 -24.30 4.40
N GLN A 407 19.84 -25.32 3.59
CA GLN A 407 20.66 -26.53 3.47
C GLN A 407 22.06 -26.22 2.92
N LEU A 408 22.17 -25.28 1.96
CA LEU A 408 23.48 -24.80 1.49
C LEU A 408 24.28 -24.09 2.58
N PHE A 409 23.63 -23.25 3.40
CA PHE A 409 24.29 -22.54 4.50
C PHE A 409 24.82 -23.51 5.55
N GLU A 410 24.04 -24.54 5.90
CA GLU A 410 24.46 -25.61 6.81
C GLU A 410 25.65 -26.41 6.26
N SER A 411 25.61 -26.75 4.97
CA SER A 411 26.70 -27.48 4.31
C SER A 411 28.00 -26.67 4.28
N SER A 412 27.89 -25.36 4.08
CA SER A 412 29.02 -24.41 4.11
C SER A 412 29.62 -24.30 5.51
N GLU A 413 28.78 -24.11 6.54
CA GLU A 413 29.21 -23.99 7.95
C GLU A 413 29.90 -25.26 8.45
N ALA A 414 29.45 -26.44 7.99
CA ALA A 414 30.09 -27.71 8.30
C ALA A 414 31.50 -27.86 7.69
N THR A 415 31.76 -27.20 6.56
CA THR A 415 33.01 -27.34 5.80
C THR A 415 34.04 -26.25 6.14
N GLU A 416 33.62 -24.98 6.23
CA GLU A 416 34.52 -23.82 6.40
C GLU A 416 34.60 -23.32 7.86
N GLY A 417 33.76 -23.82 8.77
CA GLY A 417 33.61 -23.31 10.13
C GLY A 417 32.86 -21.97 10.21
N PRO A 418 32.73 -21.36 11.41
CA PRO A 418 31.93 -20.15 11.61
C PRO A 418 32.54 -18.92 10.91
N ARG A 419 31.82 -18.34 9.95
CA ARG A 419 32.20 -17.09 9.26
C ARG A 419 32.07 -15.86 10.17
N ALA A 420 32.89 -14.84 9.90
CA ALA A 420 32.77 -13.53 10.53
C ALA A 420 31.41 -12.85 10.29
N THR A 421 30.76 -13.14 9.16
CA THR A 421 29.36 -12.80 8.90
C THR A 421 28.59 -14.07 8.54
N PRO A 422 27.64 -14.53 9.35
CA PRO A 422 26.87 -15.75 9.07
C PRO A 422 25.99 -15.56 7.85
N TRP A 423 25.72 -16.65 7.14
CA TRP A 423 24.75 -16.64 6.06
C TRP A 423 23.35 -16.48 6.64
N LYS A 424 22.69 -15.38 6.27
CA LYS A 424 21.32 -15.09 6.63
C LYS A 424 20.55 -14.59 5.44
N LEU A 425 19.28 -14.98 5.40
CA LEU A 425 18.34 -14.70 4.33
C LEU A 425 17.23 -13.78 4.85
N LEU A 426 17.00 -12.69 4.14
CA LEU A 426 15.85 -11.83 4.34
C LEU A 426 14.83 -12.04 3.24
N VAL A 427 13.60 -12.39 3.62
CA VAL A 427 12.44 -12.37 2.74
C VAL A 427 11.71 -11.05 2.96
N ALA A 428 11.53 -10.27 1.89
CA ALA A 428 10.86 -8.98 1.98
C ALA A 428 9.84 -8.72 0.85
N SER A 429 8.82 -7.93 1.17
CA SER A 429 7.83 -7.43 0.21
C SER A 429 7.20 -6.13 0.73
N SER A 430 6.43 -5.42 -0.10
CA SER A 430 5.67 -4.24 0.31
C SER A 430 4.45 -4.57 1.18
N THR A 431 3.88 -5.78 1.05
CA THR A 431 2.64 -6.18 1.75
C THR A 431 2.91 -7.25 2.80
N ASN A 432 2.13 -7.24 3.89
CA ASN A 432 2.21 -8.29 4.91
C ASN A 432 1.78 -9.64 4.33
N VAL A 433 0.74 -9.66 3.49
CA VAL A 433 0.18 -10.89 2.90
C VAL A 433 1.21 -11.63 2.05
N ALA A 434 2.02 -10.93 1.25
CA ALA A 434 3.05 -11.57 0.42
C ALA A 434 4.13 -12.25 1.27
N VAL A 435 4.66 -11.54 2.29
CA VAL A 435 5.66 -12.11 3.22
C VAL A 435 5.08 -13.31 3.95
N ASP A 436 3.89 -13.14 4.52
CA ASP A 436 3.23 -14.17 5.32
C ASP A 436 2.91 -15.40 4.47
N ARG A 437 2.55 -15.25 3.18
CA ARG A 437 2.29 -16.39 2.29
C ARG A 437 3.51 -17.29 2.10
N ILE A 438 4.70 -16.71 1.99
CA ILE A 438 5.95 -17.48 1.89
C ILE A 438 6.22 -18.20 3.21
N LEU A 439 6.05 -17.50 4.34
CA LEU A 439 6.29 -18.09 5.66
C LEU A 439 5.27 -19.18 6.02
N LEU A 440 4.02 -19.05 5.61
CA LEU A 440 3.03 -20.13 5.69
C LEU A 440 3.47 -21.33 4.84
N GLY A 441 3.95 -21.09 3.61
CA GLY A 441 4.52 -22.14 2.78
C GLY A 441 5.68 -22.88 3.45
N LEU A 442 6.53 -22.17 4.21
CA LEU A 442 7.57 -22.83 5.01
C LEU A 442 6.99 -23.72 6.13
N LEU A 443 5.97 -23.24 6.85
CA LEU A 443 5.29 -24.03 7.88
C LEU A 443 4.64 -25.28 7.28
N ASP A 444 3.98 -25.14 6.12
CA ASP A 444 3.33 -26.24 5.39
C ASP A 444 4.37 -27.30 4.93
N LEU A 445 5.60 -26.86 4.65
CA LEU A 445 6.74 -27.72 4.33
C LEU A 445 7.51 -28.22 5.57
N GLY A 446 7.02 -27.93 6.78
CA GLY A 446 7.60 -28.40 8.04
C GLY A 446 8.81 -27.62 8.56
N PHE A 447 9.02 -26.39 8.07
CA PHE A 447 10.13 -25.52 8.49
C PHE A 447 9.65 -24.40 9.42
N GLU A 448 10.09 -24.42 10.67
CA GLU A 448 9.70 -23.47 11.72
C GLU A 448 10.82 -22.49 12.13
N ASP A 449 12.05 -22.67 11.63
CA ASP A 449 13.24 -21.90 12.02
C ASP A 449 13.33 -20.55 11.29
N PHE A 450 12.32 -19.70 11.50
CA PHE A 450 12.29 -18.34 10.98
C PHE A 450 11.71 -17.35 12.00
N ILE A 451 11.97 -16.06 11.79
CA ILE A 451 11.30 -14.98 12.52
C ILE A 451 10.64 -13.98 11.58
N ARG A 452 9.37 -13.68 11.83
CA ARG A 452 8.58 -12.63 11.16
C ARG A 452 8.60 -11.34 11.98
N VAL A 453 9.19 -10.27 11.45
CA VAL A 453 9.23 -8.96 12.13
C VAL A 453 8.21 -8.01 11.52
N GLY A 454 7.28 -7.48 12.32
CA GLY A 454 6.22 -6.60 11.82
C GLY A 454 5.21 -6.16 12.88
N SER A 455 4.08 -5.60 12.43
CA SER A 455 2.95 -5.28 13.29
C SER A 455 2.09 -6.54 13.50
N ILE A 456 1.90 -6.93 14.75
CA ILE A 456 1.21 -8.16 15.15
C ILE A 456 -0.20 -8.23 14.56
N ARG A 457 -0.93 -7.11 14.59
CA ARG A 457 -2.30 -7.05 14.05
C ARG A 457 -2.39 -7.35 12.55
N LYS A 458 -1.29 -7.17 11.82
CA LYS A 458 -1.23 -7.39 10.36
C LYS A 458 -0.59 -8.72 9.98
N ILE A 459 -0.02 -9.44 10.94
CA ILE A 459 0.60 -10.75 10.72
C ILE A 459 -0.49 -11.83 10.81
N THR A 460 -0.40 -12.81 9.92
CA THR A 460 -1.29 -13.96 9.89
C THR A 460 -1.15 -14.79 11.17
N LYS A 461 -2.27 -15.24 11.73
CA LYS A 461 -2.34 -15.76 13.10
C LYS A 461 -1.44 -16.99 13.29
N ALA A 462 -1.38 -17.88 12.31
CA ALA A 462 -0.51 -19.07 12.33
C ALA A 462 0.99 -18.73 12.43
N ILE A 463 1.42 -17.55 11.97
CA ILE A 463 2.82 -17.09 12.02
C ILE A 463 3.14 -16.38 13.35
N LEU A 464 2.14 -15.93 14.11
CA LEU A 464 2.35 -15.16 15.34
C LEU A 464 3.32 -15.79 16.36
N PRO A 465 3.36 -17.13 16.55
CA PRO A 465 4.37 -17.75 17.41
C PRO A 465 5.82 -17.45 16.95
N HIS A 466 6.04 -17.38 15.65
CA HIS A 466 7.34 -17.13 15.04
C HIS A 466 7.53 -15.64 14.74
N SER A 467 6.94 -14.74 15.53
CA SER A 467 6.94 -13.29 15.24
C SER A 467 7.52 -12.42 16.35
N LEU A 468 8.07 -11.27 15.95
CA LEU A 468 8.53 -10.21 16.82
C LEU A 468 7.81 -8.91 16.46
N HIS A 469 7.16 -8.28 17.44
CA HIS A 469 6.58 -6.96 17.26
C HIS A 469 7.71 -5.94 17.15
N ALA A 470 7.52 -4.96 16.28
CA ALA A 470 8.56 -3.99 16.00
C ALA A 470 8.10 -2.53 16.10
N GLY A 471 7.10 -2.26 16.94
CA GLY A 471 6.77 -0.94 17.46
C GLY A 471 7.65 -0.51 18.65
N SER A 472 7.89 0.80 18.73
CA SER A 472 8.46 1.69 19.78
C SER A 472 9.60 1.22 20.72
N GLY A 473 10.03 -0.04 20.72
CA GLY A 473 10.99 -0.60 21.69
C GLY A 473 10.39 -0.86 23.08
N ASN A 474 9.07 -0.76 23.25
CA ASN A 474 8.39 -0.95 24.53
C ASN A 474 7.77 -2.36 24.60
N GLU A 475 8.43 -3.29 25.30
CA GLU A 475 8.03 -4.71 25.41
C GLU A 475 6.57 -4.90 25.92
N ASN A 476 6.06 -3.92 26.67
CA ASN A 476 4.67 -3.91 27.14
C ASN A 476 3.62 -3.67 26.05
N GLU A 477 3.99 -3.07 24.91
CA GLU A 477 3.05 -2.75 23.83
C GLU A 477 2.66 -4.00 23.03
N GLN A 478 3.64 -4.84 22.71
CA GLN A 478 3.42 -6.14 22.08
C GLN A 478 2.44 -7.01 22.87
N LEU A 479 2.68 -7.15 24.18
CA LEU A 479 1.81 -7.96 25.03
C LEU A 479 0.38 -7.39 25.10
N LYS A 480 0.23 -6.07 25.12
CA LYS A 480 -1.09 -5.41 25.08
C LYS A 480 -1.83 -5.68 23.77
N GLU A 481 -1.14 -5.65 22.63
CA GLU A 481 -1.74 -5.99 21.34
C GLU A 481 -2.20 -7.45 21.29
N LEU A 482 -1.36 -8.38 21.74
CA LEU A 482 -1.72 -9.81 21.78
C LEU A 482 -2.91 -10.08 22.72
N LEU A 483 -2.92 -9.45 23.90
CA LEU A 483 -4.04 -9.55 24.83
C LEU A 483 -5.32 -8.91 24.27
N ALA A 484 -5.20 -7.88 23.43
CA ALA A 484 -6.33 -7.29 22.73
C ALA A 484 -6.86 -8.23 21.63
N LEU A 485 -5.98 -8.89 20.88
CA LEU A 485 -6.37 -9.89 19.88
C LEU A 485 -7.13 -11.07 20.50
N MET A 486 -6.78 -11.50 21.71
CA MET A 486 -7.53 -12.54 22.42
C MET A 486 -8.99 -12.18 22.71
N LYS A 487 -9.35 -10.89 22.69
CA LYS A 487 -10.72 -10.41 22.90
C LYS A 487 -11.52 -10.32 21.61
N GLU A 488 -10.90 -10.53 20.46
CA GLU A 488 -11.55 -10.52 19.15
C GLU A 488 -12.21 -11.88 18.86
N ASP A 489 -13.17 -11.89 17.93
CA ASP A 489 -13.84 -13.11 17.48
C ASP A 489 -12.89 -13.94 16.60
N LEU A 490 -12.16 -14.84 17.27
CA LEU A 490 -11.18 -15.74 16.66
C LEU A 490 -11.66 -17.18 16.67
N THR A 491 -11.29 -17.93 15.63
CA THR A 491 -11.48 -19.39 15.58
C THR A 491 -10.70 -20.09 16.70
N PRO A 492 -11.08 -21.33 17.11
CA PRO A 492 -10.35 -22.07 18.14
C PRO A 492 -8.85 -22.24 17.82
N ALA A 493 -8.52 -22.47 16.55
CA ALA A 493 -7.14 -22.58 16.07
C ALA A 493 -6.38 -21.25 16.17
N GLU A 494 -6.99 -20.13 15.75
CA GLU A 494 -6.38 -18.81 15.89
C GLU A 494 -6.13 -18.44 17.36
N LYS A 495 -7.07 -18.76 18.26
CA LYS A 495 -6.91 -18.55 19.71
C LYS A 495 -5.70 -19.32 20.25
N MET A 496 -5.45 -20.54 19.76
CA MET A 496 -4.28 -21.32 20.15
C MET A 496 -2.98 -20.63 19.74
N TYR A 497 -2.87 -20.13 18.50
CA TYR A 497 -1.68 -19.43 18.03
C TYR A 497 -1.39 -18.14 18.82
N VAL A 498 -2.44 -17.36 19.14
CA VAL A 498 -2.28 -16.14 19.95
C VAL A 498 -1.79 -16.48 21.37
N ARG A 499 -2.31 -17.56 21.99
CA ARG A 499 -1.82 -18.03 23.30
C ARG A 499 -0.34 -18.43 23.26
N LYS A 500 0.06 -19.24 22.27
CA LYS A 500 1.47 -19.64 22.08
C LYS A 500 2.39 -18.42 21.91
N SER A 501 1.95 -17.42 21.13
CA SER A 501 2.70 -16.17 20.94
C SER A 501 2.84 -15.36 22.25
N ILE A 502 1.79 -15.31 23.09
CA ILE A 502 1.86 -14.66 24.41
C ILE A 502 2.86 -15.35 25.33
N GLU A 503 2.88 -16.68 25.33
CA GLU A 503 3.83 -17.47 26.14
C GLU A 503 5.27 -17.22 25.69
N GLN A 504 5.55 -17.33 24.39
CA GLN A 504 6.88 -17.06 23.83
C GLN A 504 7.34 -15.62 24.07
N HIS A 505 6.43 -14.65 24.00
CA HIS A 505 6.74 -13.26 24.33
C HIS A 505 7.11 -13.09 25.80
N LYS A 506 6.36 -13.70 26.73
CA LYS A 506 6.67 -13.66 28.17
C LYS A 506 8.03 -14.28 28.50
N LEU A 507 8.44 -15.29 27.74
CA LEU A 507 9.74 -15.94 27.87
C LEU A 507 10.88 -15.15 27.20
N GLY A 508 10.57 -14.13 26.40
CA GLY A 508 11.56 -13.34 25.64
C GLY A 508 12.29 -14.13 24.56
N THR A 509 11.83 -15.33 24.22
CA THR A 509 12.56 -16.32 23.40
C THR A 509 12.82 -15.79 21.99
N ASN A 510 11.83 -15.15 21.36
CA ASN A 510 11.91 -14.70 19.97
C ASN A 510 12.99 -13.63 19.72
N LYS A 511 13.31 -12.82 20.74
CA LYS A 511 14.36 -11.79 20.65
C LYS A 511 15.75 -12.42 20.60
N THR A 512 15.95 -13.49 21.37
CA THR A 512 17.18 -14.29 21.36
C THR A 512 17.29 -15.10 20.08
N ILE A 513 16.18 -15.74 19.67
CA ILE A 513 16.08 -16.56 18.45
C ILE A 513 16.37 -15.72 17.19
N LEU A 514 15.97 -14.44 17.13
CA LEU A 514 16.24 -13.57 15.97
C LEU A 514 17.74 -13.51 15.59
N GLN A 515 18.64 -13.57 16.57
CA GLN A 515 20.08 -13.59 16.31
C GLN A 515 20.58 -14.94 15.80
N GLN A 516 19.84 -16.02 16.05
CA GLN A 516 20.22 -17.40 15.72
C GLN A 516 19.63 -17.85 14.38
N VAL A 517 18.38 -17.50 14.07
CA VAL A 517 17.69 -17.95 12.85
C VAL A 517 18.41 -17.52 11.58
N LYS A 518 18.35 -18.38 10.57
CA LYS A 518 18.88 -18.12 9.23
C LYS A 518 17.90 -17.35 8.35
N VAL A 519 16.59 -17.45 8.62
CA VAL A 519 15.53 -16.85 7.81
C VAL A 519 14.76 -15.80 8.60
N VAL A 520 14.64 -14.59 8.03
CA VAL A 520 13.82 -13.52 8.62
C VAL A 520 12.87 -12.97 7.55
N GLY A 521 11.58 -12.87 7.88
CA GLY A 521 10.56 -12.26 7.03
C GLY A 521 10.17 -10.86 7.51
N VAL A 522 10.19 -9.87 6.61
CA VAL A 522 9.85 -8.48 6.93
C VAL A 522 9.07 -7.81 5.80
N THR A 523 8.25 -6.81 6.12
CA THR A 523 7.87 -5.87 5.05
C THR A 523 8.98 -4.85 4.82
N CYS A 524 9.07 -4.24 3.65
CA CYS A 524 10.08 -3.21 3.38
C CYS A 524 9.99 -2.04 4.37
N ALA A 525 8.77 -1.64 4.73
CA ALA A 525 8.51 -0.61 5.73
C ALA A 525 8.97 -1.00 7.16
N ALA A 526 9.15 -2.29 7.43
CA ALA A 526 9.64 -2.80 8.71
C ALA A 526 11.19 -2.88 8.78
N CYS A 527 11.89 -2.74 7.66
CA CYS A 527 13.36 -2.79 7.64
C CYS A 527 14.04 -1.77 8.58
N PRO A 528 13.55 -0.52 8.74
CA PRO A 528 14.13 0.46 9.65
C PRO A 528 13.95 0.16 11.15
N PHE A 529 13.29 -0.94 11.53
CA PHE A 529 13.02 -1.21 12.93
C PHE A 529 14.29 -1.52 13.74
N PRO A 530 14.38 -1.02 15.00
CA PRO A 530 15.62 -1.11 15.78
C PRO A 530 16.10 -2.52 16.07
N CYS A 531 15.19 -3.50 16.19
CA CYS A 531 15.55 -4.90 16.42
C CYS A 531 16.39 -5.51 15.30
N LEU A 532 16.40 -4.90 14.12
CA LEU A 532 17.18 -5.34 12.95
C LEU A 532 18.52 -4.59 12.82
N ASN A 533 18.82 -3.58 13.65
CA ASN A 533 19.99 -2.71 13.48
C ASN A 533 21.34 -3.46 13.48
N ALA A 534 21.45 -4.53 14.26
CA ALA A 534 22.69 -5.31 14.40
C ALA A 534 22.81 -6.45 13.37
N LEU A 535 21.78 -6.67 12.54
CA LEU A 535 21.72 -7.78 11.60
C LEU A 535 22.21 -7.38 10.21
N ARG A 536 22.75 -8.36 9.49
CA ARG A 536 23.07 -8.27 8.06
C ARG A 536 22.44 -9.45 7.35
N PHE A 537 22.07 -9.24 6.10
CA PHE A 537 21.43 -10.26 5.26
C PHE A 537 22.14 -10.28 3.90
N PRO A 538 23.18 -11.12 3.75
CA PRO A 538 23.90 -11.26 2.49
C PRO A 538 22.99 -11.72 1.34
N VAL A 539 21.91 -12.45 1.65
CA VAL A 539 20.91 -12.86 0.66
C VAL A 539 19.58 -12.17 0.94
N VAL A 540 19.01 -11.53 -0.07
CA VAL A 540 17.68 -10.90 0.00
C VAL A 540 16.79 -11.45 -1.11
N MET A 541 15.59 -11.88 -0.75
CA MET A 541 14.52 -12.29 -1.66
C MET A 541 13.39 -11.28 -1.60
N LEU A 542 13.05 -10.65 -2.73
CA LEU A 542 11.92 -9.73 -2.85
C LEU A 542 10.76 -10.39 -3.60
N ASP A 543 9.60 -10.50 -2.96
CA ASP A 543 8.36 -10.95 -3.60
C ASP A 543 7.45 -9.76 -3.95
N GLU A 544 6.65 -9.92 -5.00
CA GLU A 544 5.81 -8.88 -5.60
C GLU A 544 6.60 -7.59 -5.96
N CYS A 545 7.85 -7.74 -6.40
CA CYS A 545 8.75 -6.63 -6.68
C CYS A 545 8.23 -5.69 -7.80
N SER A 546 7.38 -6.19 -8.70
CA SER A 546 6.72 -5.39 -9.74
C SER A 546 5.64 -4.43 -9.21
N GLN A 547 5.28 -4.54 -7.92
CA GLN A 547 4.38 -3.61 -7.21
C GLN A 547 5.14 -2.68 -6.25
N MET A 548 6.47 -2.71 -6.28
CA MET A 548 7.30 -1.95 -5.37
C MET A 548 8.00 -0.82 -6.11
N THR A 549 7.95 0.39 -5.55
CA THR A 549 8.84 1.45 -6.03
C THR A 549 10.28 1.03 -5.76
N GLU A 550 11.20 1.45 -6.62
CA GLU A 550 12.61 1.13 -6.44
C GLU A 550 13.17 1.61 -5.08
N PRO A 551 12.84 2.81 -4.56
CA PRO A 551 13.26 3.23 -3.23
C PRO A 551 12.79 2.29 -2.11
N ALA A 552 11.58 1.74 -2.20
CA ALA A 552 11.07 0.77 -1.23
C ALA A 552 11.84 -0.56 -1.32
N SER A 553 12.19 -0.99 -2.53
CA SER A 553 13.00 -2.20 -2.78
C SER A 553 14.42 -2.06 -2.20
N LEU A 554 14.98 -0.84 -2.20
CA LEU A 554 16.30 -0.58 -1.62
C LEU A 554 16.35 -0.69 -0.09
N LEU A 555 15.22 -0.58 0.61
CA LEU A 555 15.17 -0.67 2.08
C LEU A 555 15.83 -1.97 2.58
N PRO A 556 15.41 -3.17 2.12
CA PRO A 556 16.11 -4.40 2.48
C PRO A 556 17.48 -4.55 1.80
N ILE A 557 17.67 -4.06 0.56
CA ILE A 557 18.91 -4.28 -0.20
C ILE A 557 20.09 -3.51 0.41
N ALA A 558 19.95 -2.19 0.54
CA ALA A 558 21.06 -1.33 0.94
C ALA A 558 21.36 -1.44 2.44
N ARG A 559 20.32 -1.39 3.28
CA ARG A 559 20.45 -1.43 4.73
C ARG A 559 21.19 -2.65 5.24
N PHE A 560 20.87 -3.80 4.66
CA PHE A 560 21.39 -5.08 5.13
C PHE A 560 22.60 -5.58 4.34
N GLN A 561 23.18 -4.71 3.50
CA GLN A 561 24.40 -4.97 2.74
C GLN A 561 24.26 -6.23 1.86
N CYS A 562 23.15 -6.30 1.13
CA CYS A 562 22.83 -7.43 0.28
C CYS A 562 23.95 -7.71 -0.74
N GLU A 563 24.34 -8.98 -0.83
CA GLU A 563 25.37 -9.49 -1.74
C GLU A 563 24.75 -10.28 -2.90
N LYS A 564 23.63 -10.98 -2.64
CA LYS A 564 22.90 -11.84 -3.58
C LYS A 564 21.41 -11.52 -3.52
N LEU A 565 20.81 -11.22 -4.67
CA LEU A 565 19.44 -10.71 -4.76
C LEU A 565 18.57 -11.57 -5.66
N VAL A 566 17.44 -12.03 -5.15
CA VAL A 566 16.38 -12.69 -5.94
C VAL A 566 15.17 -11.77 -5.98
N LEU A 567 14.71 -11.44 -7.19
CA LEU A 567 13.55 -10.58 -7.43
C LEU A 567 12.46 -11.41 -8.08
N VAL A 568 11.28 -11.44 -7.47
CA VAL A 568 10.11 -12.13 -8.02
C VAL A 568 8.97 -11.14 -8.19
N GLY A 569 8.30 -11.19 -9.33
CA GLY A 569 7.16 -10.35 -9.61
C GLY A 569 6.52 -10.67 -10.95
N ASP A 570 5.52 -9.87 -11.30
CA ASP A 570 4.82 -9.93 -12.57
C ASP A 570 4.62 -8.50 -13.11
N PRO A 571 5.40 -8.07 -14.13
CA PRO A 571 5.30 -6.72 -14.69
C PRO A 571 3.99 -6.49 -15.46
N LYS A 572 3.23 -7.54 -15.79
CA LYS A 572 1.92 -7.48 -16.45
C LYS A 572 0.75 -7.32 -15.47
N GLN A 573 1.00 -7.38 -14.16
CA GLN A 573 0.01 -7.07 -13.10
C GLN A 573 0.19 -5.65 -12.56
N LEU A 574 -0.46 -5.31 -11.43
CA LEU A 574 -0.55 -3.93 -10.95
C LEU A 574 0.82 -3.29 -10.71
N PRO A 575 1.01 -2.01 -11.08
CA PRO A 575 2.20 -1.25 -10.74
C PRO A 575 2.16 -0.80 -9.26
N PRO A 576 3.23 -0.19 -8.74
CA PRO A 576 3.21 0.42 -7.42
C PRO A 576 2.10 1.47 -7.29
N THR A 577 1.40 1.48 -6.16
CA THR A 577 0.42 2.53 -5.85
C THR A 577 1.13 3.78 -5.36
N ILE A 578 1.08 4.85 -6.15
CA ILE A 578 1.69 6.14 -5.82
C ILE A 578 0.58 7.18 -5.71
N GLN A 579 0.52 7.88 -4.58
CA GLN A 579 -0.50 8.90 -4.34
C GLN A 579 -0.30 10.14 -5.25
N GLY A 580 -1.32 10.95 -5.44
CA GLY A 580 -1.22 12.19 -6.23
C GLY A 580 -1.35 11.97 -7.74
N SER A 581 -0.51 12.62 -8.53
CA SER A 581 -0.67 12.72 -9.99
C SER A 581 -0.06 11.57 -10.75
N GLU A 582 -0.43 11.41 -12.03
CA GLU A 582 0.27 10.54 -12.97
C GLU A 582 1.58 11.17 -13.44
N SER A 583 2.51 10.35 -13.93
CA SER A 583 3.71 10.84 -14.59
C SER A 583 3.42 11.28 -16.02
N VAL A 584 4.24 12.19 -16.54
CA VAL A 584 4.14 12.65 -17.93
C VAL A 584 4.68 11.60 -18.91
N HIS A 585 5.62 10.77 -18.46
CA HIS A 585 6.50 9.96 -19.31
C HIS A 585 6.58 8.47 -18.92
N GLN A 586 5.82 8.01 -17.92
CA GLN A 586 5.79 6.61 -17.46
C GLN A 586 7.13 6.03 -16.96
N GLN A 587 8.15 6.87 -16.74
CA GLN A 587 9.46 6.50 -16.18
C GLN A 587 9.75 7.28 -14.89
N GLY A 588 8.72 7.61 -14.11
CA GLY A 588 8.84 8.19 -12.77
C GLY A 588 8.98 7.09 -11.71
N LEU A 589 8.51 7.37 -10.48
CA LEU A 589 8.52 6.41 -9.37
C LEU A 589 7.74 5.12 -9.65
N GLU A 590 6.87 5.11 -10.67
CA GLU A 590 6.15 3.93 -11.12
C GLU A 590 7.04 2.88 -11.82
N GLN A 591 8.24 3.27 -12.30
CA GLN A 591 9.21 2.32 -12.82
C GLN A 591 9.83 1.55 -11.64
N THR A 592 9.58 0.24 -11.62
CA THR A 592 10.07 -0.62 -10.54
C THR A 592 11.53 -1.01 -10.73
N LEU A 593 12.17 -1.46 -9.66
CA LEU A 593 13.51 -2.05 -9.75
C LEU A 593 13.51 -3.26 -10.71
N PHE A 594 12.43 -4.06 -10.69
CA PHE A 594 12.24 -5.20 -11.58
C PHE A 594 12.27 -4.76 -13.05
N ASP A 595 11.45 -3.77 -13.43
CA ASP A 595 11.38 -3.27 -14.80
C ASP A 595 12.71 -2.65 -15.23
N ARG A 596 13.34 -1.86 -14.35
CA ARG A 596 14.60 -1.19 -14.64
C ARG A 596 15.73 -2.18 -14.89
N LEU A 597 15.85 -3.23 -14.08
CA LEU A 597 16.89 -4.25 -14.27
C LEU A 597 16.65 -5.05 -15.55
N CYS A 598 15.40 -5.35 -15.91
CA CYS A 598 15.09 -5.94 -17.22
C CYS A 598 15.56 -5.03 -18.37
N LEU A 599 15.32 -3.71 -18.28
CA LEU A 599 15.81 -2.74 -19.26
C LEU A 599 17.35 -2.61 -19.30
N MET A 600 18.04 -3.00 -18.23
CA MET A 600 19.51 -3.05 -18.17
C MET A 600 20.10 -4.35 -18.75
N GLY A 601 19.25 -5.26 -19.25
CA GLY A 601 19.68 -6.53 -19.83
C GLY A 601 19.82 -7.67 -18.82
N HIS A 602 19.22 -7.56 -17.61
CA HIS A 602 19.02 -8.72 -16.75
C HIS A 602 17.86 -9.54 -17.29
N ASN A 603 18.13 -10.76 -17.75
CA ASN A 603 17.11 -11.61 -18.36
C ASN A 603 16.24 -12.27 -17.27
N PRO A 604 14.92 -12.03 -17.25
CA PRO A 604 14.03 -12.69 -16.31
C PRO A 604 13.76 -14.15 -16.71
N ILE A 605 13.74 -15.04 -15.72
CA ILE A 605 13.29 -16.42 -15.88
C ILE A 605 11.76 -16.42 -15.78
N LEU A 606 11.09 -16.83 -16.86
CA LEU A 606 9.62 -16.83 -16.93
C LEU A 606 9.05 -18.15 -16.39
N LEU A 607 8.15 -18.07 -15.40
CA LEU A 607 7.34 -19.20 -14.97
C LEU A 607 6.04 -19.20 -15.78
N ARG A 608 5.93 -20.09 -16.78
CA ARG A 608 4.81 -20.10 -17.73
C ARG A 608 3.61 -20.90 -17.26
N THR A 609 3.84 -21.90 -16.41
CA THR A 609 2.79 -22.85 -16.01
C THR A 609 1.95 -22.29 -14.86
N GLN A 610 0.65 -22.11 -15.06
CA GLN A 610 -0.30 -21.64 -14.04
C GLN A 610 -1.12 -22.79 -13.44
N TYR A 611 -1.38 -22.76 -12.14
CA TYR A 611 -2.09 -23.82 -11.40
C TYR A 611 -3.41 -23.34 -10.75
N ARG A 612 -3.86 -22.13 -11.07
CA ARG A 612 -5.01 -21.48 -10.40
C ARG A 612 -6.30 -21.67 -11.18
N CYS A 613 -6.34 -21.11 -12.38
CA CYS A 613 -7.54 -20.89 -13.17
C CYS A 613 -7.87 -22.11 -14.02
N HIS A 614 -9.16 -22.44 -14.16
CA HIS A 614 -9.63 -23.34 -15.21
C HIS A 614 -9.02 -22.92 -16.57
N PRO A 615 -8.58 -23.86 -17.44
CA PRO A 615 -7.95 -23.54 -18.73
C PRO A 615 -8.70 -22.50 -19.58
N ALA A 616 -10.03 -22.61 -19.65
CA ALA A 616 -10.92 -21.60 -20.24
C ALA A 616 -10.68 -20.15 -19.78
N LEU A 617 -10.42 -19.96 -18.48
CA LEU A 617 -10.24 -18.65 -17.86
C LEU A 617 -8.82 -18.13 -18.07
N SER A 618 -7.81 -19.00 -17.90
CA SER A 618 -6.41 -18.65 -18.13
C SER A 618 -6.16 -18.28 -19.60
N ALA A 619 -6.84 -18.95 -20.55
CA ALA A 619 -6.74 -18.68 -21.99
C ALA A 619 -6.99 -17.21 -22.33
N ILE A 620 -7.96 -16.55 -21.68
CA ILE A 620 -8.27 -15.13 -21.89
C ILE A 620 -7.06 -14.26 -21.54
N ALA A 621 -6.49 -14.47 -20.35
CA ALA A 621 -5.35 -13.68 -19.90
C ALA A 621 -4.09 -14.00 -20.71
N ASN A 622 -3.90 -15.28 -21.06
CA ASN A 622 -2.78 -15.77 -21.86
C ASN A 622 -2.74 -15.06 -23.23
N GLU A 623 -3.88 -15.01 -23.93
CA GLU A 623 -3.99 -14.31 -25.21
C GLU A 623 -3.77 -12.79 -25.06
N LEU A 624 -4.41 -12.17 -24.07
CA LEU A 624 -4.45 -10.70 -23.98
C LEU A 624 -3.16 -10.08 -23.44
N PHE A 625 -2.42 -10.76 -22.56
CA PHE A 625 -1.34 -10.14 -21.79
C PHE A 625 0.01 -10.85 -21.88
N TYR A 626 0.02 -12.14 -22.26
CA TYR A 626 1.21 -13.00 -22.23
C TYR A 626 1.50 -13.67 -23.59
N ASP A 627 0.93 -13.14 -24.67
CA ASP A 627 1.23 -13.51 -26.05
C ASP A 627 1.01 -15.01 -26.37
N GLY A 628 0.14 -15.69 -25.62
CA GLY A 628 -0.15 -17.13 -25.80
C GLY A 628 0.92 -18.07 -25.25
N ASN A 629 1.89 -17.59 -24.48
CA ASN A 629 3.04 -18.38 -24.02
C ASN A 629 2.82 -19.15 -22.70
N LEU A 630 1.68 -18.96 -22.03
CA LEU A 630 1.39 -19.64 -20.76
C LEU A 630 0.90 -21.07 -20.97
N LEU A 631 1.16 -21.91 -19.98
CA LEU A 631 0.75 -23.31 -19.92
C LEU A 631 -0.18 -23.52 -18.73
N ASP A 632 -1.10 -24.46 -18.84
CA ASP A 632 -1.97 -24.86 -17.73
C ASP A 632 -1.38 -26.10 -17.05
N GLY A 633 -1.08 -25.99 -15.76
CA GLY A 633 -0.63 -27.09 -14.91
C GLY A 633 -1.77 -27.81 -14.20
N ILE A 634 -3.01 -27.46 -14.53
CA ILE A 634 -4.25 -28.03 -14.04
C ILE A 634 -5.18 -28.29 -15.24
N SER A 635 -5.95 -29.36 -15.14
CA SER A 635 -6.90 -29.77 -16.18
C SER A 635 -8.28 -29.12 -16.01
N GLU A 636 -9.17 -29.33 -16.98
CA GLU A 636 -10.58 -28.92 -16.84
C GLU A 636 -11.27 -29.76 -15.75
N GLU A 637 -10.87 -31.03 -15.61
CA GLU A 637 -11.36 -31.97 -14.60
C GLU A 637 -10.98 -31.52 -13.18
N ASP A 638 -9.80 -30.93 -12.98
CA ASP A 638 -9.37 -30.36 -11.69
C ASP A 638 -10.20 -29.12 -11.29
N ARG A 639 -10.93 -28.52 -12.25
CA ARG A 639 -11.69 -27.29 -12.12
C ARG A 639 -13.14 -27.41 -12.58
N THR A 640 -13.71 -28.62 -12.50
CA THR A 640 -15.13 -28.86 -12.79
C THR A 640 -16.07 -27.80 -12.18
N PRO A 641 -17.17 -27.46 -12.88
CA PRO A 641 -18.19 -26.55 -12.36
C PRO A 641 -18.68 -26.98 -10.97
N LEU A 642 -18.82 -26.01 -10.06
CA LEU A 642 -19.32 -26.26 -8.71
C LEU A 642 -20.83 -26.56 -8.68
N LEU A 643 -21.56 -26.06 -9.68
CA LEU A 643 -22.99 -26.23 -9.83
C LEU A 643 -23.29 -26.49 -11.31
N GLU A 644 -24.21 -27.40 -11.61
CA GLU A 644 -24.57 -27.76 -12.99
C GLU A 644 -25.12 -26.57 -13.79
N TRP A 645 -25.91 -25.70 -13.13
CA TRP A 645 -26.51 -24.53 -13.78
C TRP A 645 -25.53 -23.36 -13.96
N LEU A 646 -24.37 -23.40 -13.30
CA LEU A 646 -23.45 -22.27 -13.24
C LEU A 646 -22.36 -22.39 -14.31
N PRO A 647 -22.30 -21.49 -15.30
CA PRO A 647 -21.26 -21.53 -16.33
C PRO A 647 -19.87 -21.22 -15.76
N THR A 648 -18.84 -21.88 -16.28
CA THR A 648 -17.41 -21.61 -15.98
C THR A 648 -17.04 -20.17 -16.32
N LEU A 649 -17.48 -19.67 -17.47
CA LEU A 649 -17.24 -18.32 -17.96
C LEU A 649 -18.54 -17.73 -18.50
N CYS A 650 -18.99 -16.61 -17.96
CA CYS A 650 -20.20 -15.94 -18.47
C CYS A 650 -20.12 -14.43 -18.39
N PHE A 651 -20.62 -13.76 -19.43
CA PHE A 651 -20.91 -12.34 -19.44
C PHE A 651 -22.42 -12.11 -19.34
N TYR A 652 -22.85 -11.48 -18.25
CA TYR A 652 -24.22 -11.04 -18.02
C TYR A 652 -24.38 -9.59 -18.50
N SER A 653 -25.14 -9.41 -19.58
CA SER A 653 -25.51 -8.10 -20.10
C SER A 653 -26.62 -7.49 -19.25
N VAL A 654 -26.28 -6.45 -18.49
CA VAL A 654 -27.22 -5.69 -17.64
C VAL A 654 -27.56 -4.36 -18.30
N HIS A 655 -28.86 -4.08 -18.42
CA HIS A 655 -29.37 -2.78 -18.85
C HIS A 655 -29.47 -1.83 -17.65
N GLY A 656 -28.38 -1.11 -17.38
CA GLY A 656 -28.29 -0.10 -16.32
C GLY A 656 -27.82 1.25 -16.83
N VAL A 657 -27.79 2.24 -15.93
CA VAL A 657 -27.26 3.58 -16.20
C VAL A 657 -26.20 3.91 -15.16
N GLU A 658 -24.98 4.26 -15.62
CA GLU A 658 -23.90 4.71 -14.75
C GLU A 658 -24.26 6.06 -14.08
N GLN A 659 -23.92 6.18 -12.80
CA GLN A 659 -24.11 7.39 -11.98
C GLN A 659 -22.79 7.77 -11.31
N ILE A 660 -22.64 9.05 -10.97
CA ILE A 660 -21.42 9.62 -10.37
C ILE A 660 -21.72 10.07 -8.93
N GLU A 661 -20.84 9.72 -8.01
CA GLU A 661 -20.91 10.14 -6.60
C GLU A 661 -20.01 11.37 -6.34
N ARG A 662 -20.11 11.98 -5.16
CA ARG A 662 -19.42 13.27 -4.83
C ARG A 662 -17.89 13.21 -4.92
N ASP A 663 -17.31 12.02 -4.90
CA ASP A 663 -15.88 11.76 -5.02
C ASP A 663 -15.43 11.48 -6.47
N ASN A 664 -16.30 11.74 -7.47
CA ASN A 664 -16.11 11.40 -8.88
C ASN A 664 -15.93 9.89 -9.17
N SER A 665 -16.30 9.02 -8.23
CA SER A 665 -16.39 7.58 -8.48
C SER A 665 -17.75 7.21 -9.08
N PHE A 666 -17.79 6.09 -9.80
CA PHE A 666 -18.95 5.66 -10.57
C PHE A 666 -19.64 4.46 -9.90
N TYR A 667 -20.94 4.35 -10.09
CA TYR A 667 -21.71 3.18 -9.69
C TYR A 667 -22.88 2.92 -10.66
N ASN A 668 -23.37 1.70 -10.68
CA ASN A 668 -24.51 1.27 -11.48
C ASN A 668 -25.40 0.36 -10.63
N MET A 669 -26.56 0.89 -10.21
CA MET A 669 -27.45 0.17 -9.31
C MET A 669 -28.06 -1.08 -9.95
N ALA A 670 -28.31 -1.09 -11.26
CA ALA A 670 -28.86 -2.28 -11.92
C ALA A 670 -27.86 -3.45 -11.84
N GLU A 671 -26.58 -3.18 -12.13
CA GLU A 671 -25.51 -4.17 -11.95
C GLU A 671 -25.36 -4.61 -10.49
N ALA A 672 -25.49 -3.68 -9.54
CA ALA A 672 -25.36 -3.98 -8.12
C ALA A 672 -26.49 -4.92 -7.63
N HIS A 673 -27.75 -4.66 -7.99
CA HIS A 673 -28.87 -5.54 -7.65
C HIS A 673 -28.74 -6.91 -8.29
N PHE A 674 -28.38 -6.98 -9.57
CA PHE A 674 -28.17 -8.26 -10.26
C PHE A 674 -27.03 -9.05 -9.61
N THR A 675 -25.91 -8.40 -9.30
CA THR A 675 -24.76 -9.03 -8.62
C THR A 675 -25.17 -9.62 -7.27
N VAL A 676 -25.93 -8.87 -6.46
CA VAL A 676 -26.42 -9.33 -5.15
C VAL A 676 -27.35 -10.54 -5.31
N LYS A 677 -28.30 -10.48 -6.24
CA LYS A 677 -29.22 -11.58 -6.52
C LYS A 677 -28.49 -12.85 -6.98
N LEU A 678 -27.48 -12.71 -7.84
CA LEU A 678 -26.63 -13.82 -8.26
C LEU A 678 -25.90 -14.45 -7.06
N ILE A 679 -25.33 -13.63 -6.18
CA ILE A 679 -24.65 -14.10 -4.95
C ILE A 679 -25.62 -14.84 -4.04
N GLN A 680 -26.83 -14.31 -3.81
CA GLN A 680 -27.85 -14.99 -3.01
C GLN A 680 -28.22 -16.35 -3.61
N SER A 681 -28.33 -16.44 -4.94
CA SER A 681 -28.69 -17.68 -5.63
C SER A 681 -27.58 -18.74 -5.54
N LEU A 682 -26.31 -18.30 -5.58
CA LEU A 682 -25.15 -19.16 -5.33
C LEU A 682 -25.16 -19.71 -3.90
N ILE A 683 -25.42 -18.86 -2.90
CA ILE A 683 -25.51 -19.27 -1.50
C ILE A 683 -26.68 -20.23 -1.29
N ALA A 684 -27.85 -19.91 -1.87
CA ALA A 684 -29.03 -20.78 -1.85
C ALA A 684 -28.77 -22.15 -2.50
N SER A 685 -27.83 -22.23 -3.44
CA SER A 685 -27.40 -23.49 -4.07
C SER A 685 -26.32 -24.22 -3.27
N GLY A 686 -26.01 -23.80 -2.04
CA GLY A 686 -25.05 -24.47 -1.15
C GLY A 686 -23.61 -23.96 -1.24
N ILE A 687 -23.34 -22.86 -1.95
CA ILE A 687 -22.00 -22.28 -2.02
C ILE A 687 -21.73 -21.40 -0.80
N GLU A 688 -20.67 -21.71 -0.05
CA GLU A 688 -20.22 -20.87 1.04
C GLU A 688 -19.82 -19.47 0.54
N GLY A 689 -20.27 -18.41 1.22
CA GLY A 689 -19.92 -17.05 0.83
C GLY A 689 -18.40 -16.77 0.81
N ALA A 690 -17.61 -17.50 1.60
CA ALA A 690 -16.14 -17.42 1.60
C ALA A 690 -15.52 -17.83 0.26
N ALA A 691 -16.18 -18.70 -0.51
CA ALA A 691 -15.74 -19.15 -1.84
C ALA A 691 -16.02 -18.13 -2.94
N ILE A 692 -16.78 -17.06 -2.63
CA ILE A 692 -17.21 -16.03 -3.58
C ILE A 692 -16.44 -14.73 -3.35
N GLY A 693 -15.95 -14.13 -4.43
CA GLY A 693 -15.37 -12.78 -4.44
C GLY A 693 -16.07 -11.87 -5.43
N VAL A 694 -16.25 -10.61 -5.09
CA VAL A 694 -16.76 -9.57 -5.99
C VAL A 694 -15.68 -8.53 -6.23
N ILE A 695 -15.34 -8.32 -7.50
CA ILE A 695 -14.37 -7.34 -7.94
C ILE A 695 -15.08 -6.24 -8.71
N THR A 696 -14.73 -4.99 -8.43
CA THR A 696 -15.14 -3.84 -9.24
C THR A 696 -13.99 -2.84 -9.35
N LEU A 697 -14.01 -1.98 -10.37
CA LEU A 697 -12.99 -0.93 -10.54
C LEU A 697 -13.33 0.36 -9.76
N TYR A 698 -14.54 0.46 -9.21
CA TYR A 698 -15.04 1.70 -8.62
C TYR A 698 -15.43 1.54 -7.16
N LYS A 699 -14.89 2.41 -6.29
CA LYS A 699 -15.15 2.37 -4.84
C LYS A 699 -16.62 2.57 -4.51
N SER A 700 -17.31 3.46 -5.22
CA SER A 700 -18.75 3.68 -5.03
C SER A 700 -19.55 2.39 -5.30
N GLN A 701 -19.26 1.68 -6.39
CA GLN A 701 -19.91 0.41 -6.70
C GLN A 701 -19.66 -0.63 -5.60
N MET A 702 -18.42 -0.74 -5.13
CA MET A 702 -18.05 -1.63 -4.02
C MET A 702 -18.93 -1.35 -2.79
N TYR A 703 -19.06 -0.09 -2.37
CA TYR A 703 -19.91 0.29 -1.25
C TYR A 703 -21.39 0.01 -1.50
N LYS A 704 -21.92 0.25 -2.72
CA LYS A 704 -23.32 -0.06 -3.03
C LYS A 704 -23.59 -1.56 -2.89
N ILE A 705 -22.72 -2.41 -3.44
CA ILE A 705 -22.85 -3.86 -3.33
C ILE A 705 -22.74 -4.31 -1.87
N GLN A 706 -21.74 -3.83 -1.12
CA GLN A 706 -21.60 -4.15 0.31
C GLN A 706 -22.83 -3.76 1.13
N ASN A 707 -23.38 -2.57 0.90
CA ASN A 707 -24.58 -2.10 1.59
C ASN A 707 -25.81 -2.96 1.26
N LEU A 708 -25.98 -3.34 -0.01
CA LEU A 708 -27.07 -4.22 -0.43
C LEU A 708 -26.93 -5.61 0.20
N LEU A 709 -25.74 -6.21 0.20
CA LEU A 709 -25.49 -7.50 0.86
C LEU A 709 -25.74 -7.43 2.38
N SER A 710 -25.37 -6.32 3.01
CA SER A 710 -25.59 -6.11 4.45
C SER A 710 -27.08 -5.94 4.78
N GLY A 711 -27.85 -5.26 3.92
CA GLY A 711 -29.29 -5.10 4.09
C GLY A 711 -30.11 -6.37 3.82
N VAL A 712 -29.51 -7.34 3.12
CA VAL A 712 -30.10 -8.64 2.78
C VAL A 712 -29.84 -9.70 3.85
N HIS A 713 -28.95 -9.44 4.82
CA HIS A 713 -28.60 -10.41 5.84
C HIS A 713 -29.83 -10.74 6.71
N SER A 714 -30.42 -11.90 6.44
CA SER A 714 -31.48 -12.58 7.18
C SER A 714 -30.89 -13.81 7.87
N GLU A 715 -31.57 -14.38 8.86
CA GLU A 715 -31.22 -15.70 9.44
C GLU A 715 -31.07 -16.78 8.35
N ALA A 716 -31.79 -16.63 7.23
CA ALA A 716 -31.74 -17.56 6.10
C ALA A 716 -30.48 -17.41 5.20
N PHE A 717 -29.77 -16.28 5.21
CA PHE A 717 -28.64 -16.04 4.30
C PHE A 717 -27.38 -15.56 5.04
N GLU A 718 -26.39 -16.45 5.17
CA GLU A 718 -25.07 -16.08 5.70
C GLU A 718 -24.16 -15.46 4.62
N VAL A 719 -24.46 -14.20 4.27
CA VAL A 719 -23.73 -13.44 3.23
C VAL A 719 -22.43 -12.78 3.73
N LYS A 720 -22.22 -12.76 5.05
CA LYS A 720 -21.09 -12.09 5.71
C LYS A 720 -19.68 -12.50 5.21
N PRO A 721 -19.40 -13.74 4.78
CA PRO A 721 -18.05 -14.10 4.36
C PRO A 721 -17.70 -13.69 2.91
N VAL A 722 -18.62 -13.09 2.14
CA VAL A 722 -18.35 -12.68 0.76
C VAL A 722 -17.38 -11.49 0.70
N GLN A 723 -16.24 -11.67 0.04
CA GLN A 723 -15.26 -10.60 -0.13
C GLN A 723 -15.65 -9.67 -1.28
N VAL A 724 -16.07 -8.44 -0.98
CA VAL A 724 -16.31 -7.39 -1.98
C VAL A 724 -15.22 -6.34 -1.89
N SER A 725 -14.44 -6.15 -2.95
CA SER A 725 -13.38 -5.13 -2.97
C SER A 725 -13.09 -4.55 -4.35
N THR A 726 -12.29 -3.48 -4.39
CA THR A 726 -11.73 -3.01 -5.66
C THR A 726 -10.66 -3.98 -6.19
N VAL A 727 -10.34 -3.91 -7.48
CA VAL A 727 -9.28 -4.73 -8.08
C VAL A 727 -7.93 -4.58 -7.37
N ASP A 728 -7.55 -3.34 -7.03
CA ASP A 728 -6.28 -3.05 -6.36
C ASP A 728 -6.22 -3.69 -4.95
N ALA A 729 -7.36 -3.81 -4.26
CA ALA A 729 -7.45 -4.43 -2.94
C ALA A 729 -7.61 -5.95 -2.99
N PHE A 730 -8.06 -6.51 -4.12
CA PHE A 730 -8.20 -7.96 -4.31
C PHE A 730 -6.87 -8.62 -4.72
N GLN A 731 -5.83 -7.83 -4.99
CA GLN A 731 -4.54 -8.36 -5.43
C GLN A 731 -3.95 -9.35 -4.40
N GLY A 732 -3.46 -10.48 -4.92
CA GLY A 732 -2.95 -11.57 -4.10
C GLY A 732 -4.03 -12.45 -3.45
N ALA A 733 -5.32 -12.10 -3.53
CA ALA A 733 -6.41 -13.01 -3.19
C ALA A 733 -6.86 -13.81 -4.42
N GLU A 734 -7.54 -14.93 -4.16
CA GLU A 734 -8.17 -15.81 -5.16
C GLU A 734 -9.43 -16.42 -4.55
N ARG A 735 -10.40 -16.79 -5.40
CA ARG A 735 -11.67 -17.41 -4.99
C ARG A 735 -12.12 -18.44 -6.02
N GLU A 736 -12.97 -19.37 -5.58
CA GLU A 736 -13.57 -20.34 -6.49
C GLU A 736 -14.44 -19.65 -7.54
N ILE A 737 -15.24 -18.67 -7.09
CA ILE A 737 -16.13 -17.86 -7.93
C ILE A 737 -15.74 -16.38 -7.82
N ILE A 738 -15.56 -15.71 -8.96
CA ILE A 738 -15.41 -14.25 -9.02
C ILE A 738 -16.55 -13.65 -9.83
N VAL A 739 -17.25 -12.69 -9.23
CA VAL A 739 -18.18 -11.80 -9.92
C VAL A 739 -17.49 -10.46 -10.20
N LEU A 740 -17.38 -10.07 -11.47
CA LEU A 740 -16.71 -8.84 -11.90
C LEU A 740 -17.74 -7.81 -12.39
N SER A 741 -17.98 -6.76 -11.61
CA SER A 741 -18.89 -5.66 -11.99
C SER A 741 -18.14 -4.52 -12.68
N CYS A 742 -18.50 -4.27 -13.95
CA CYS A 742 -17.84 -3.32 -14.84
C CYS A 742 -18.36 -1.87 -14.72
N VAL A 743 -19.61 -1.67 -14.30
CA VAL A 743 -20.27 -0.37 -14.03
C VAL A 743 -20.57 0.49 -15.26
N ARG A 744 -19.59 0.68 -16.15
CA ARG A 744 -19.63 1.72 -17.17
C ARG A 744 -20.58 1.40 -18.32
N THR A 745 -21.28 2.44 -18.79
CA THR A 745 -22.28 2.34 -19.87
C THR A 745 -22.03 3.31 -21.03
N ARG A 746 -21.14 4.30 -20.88
CA ARG A 746 -20.90 5.33 -21.91
C ARG A 746 -19.45 5.48 -22.35
N GLN A 747 -18.57 5.81 -21.41
CA GLN A 747 -17.15 6.10 -21.71
C GLN A 747 -16.24 5.05 -21.06
N PHE A 748 -15.17 4.71 -21.78
CA PHE A 748 -14.08 3.92 -21.24
C PHE A 748 -13.22 4.83 -20.35
N GLY A 749 -12.90 4.37 -19.15
CA GLY A 749 -12.08 5.09 -18.18
C GLY A 749 -11.07 4.13 -17.57
N PHE A 750 -11.06 4.00 -16.24
CA PHE A 750 -10.24 3.01 -15.51
C PHE A 750 -10.32 1.55 -16.02
N ILE A 751 -11.37 1.22 -16.78
CA ILE A 751 -11.59 -0.04 -17.49
C ILE A 751 -10.51 -0.39 -18.52
N ASP A 752 -9.76 0.59 -19.03
CA ASP A 752 -8.74 0.40 -20.08
C ASP A 752 -7.37 -0.02 -19.55
N SER A 753 -7.21 -0.08 -18.23
CA SER A 753 -5.96 -0.50 -17.62
C SER A 753 -5.74 -2.01 -17.83
N GLU A 754 -4.90 -2.37 -18.79
CA GLU A 754 -4.49 -3.75 -19.10
C GLU A 754 -4.06 -4.52 -17.84
N LYS A 755 -3.23 -3.89 -16.99
CA LYS A 755 -2.75 -4.48 -15.72
C LYS A 755 -3.88 -4.79 -14.73
N ARG A 756 -4.86 -3.89 -14.58
CA ARG A 756 -6.03 -4.11 -13.71
C ARG A 756 -6.96 -5.17 -14.26
N MET A 757 -7.18 -5.14 -15.57
CA MET A 757 -7.97 -6.15 -16.26
C MET A 757 -7.36 -7.54 -16.12
N ASN A 758 -6.06 -7.68 -16.33
CA ASN A 758 -5.30 -8.92 -16.10
C ASN A 758 -5.50 -9.43 -14.67
N VAL A 759 -5.33 -8.56 -13.65
CA VAL A 759 -5.58 -8.97 -12.26
C VAL A 759 -7.03 -9.42 -12.08
N ALA A 760 -8.02 -8.64 -12.49
CA ALA A 760 -9.44 -8.97 -12.30
C ALA A 760 -9.84 -10.31 -12.93
N LEU A 761 -9.37 -10.60 -14.14
CA LEU A 761 -9.69 -11.84 -14.87
C LEU A 761 -8.99 -13.08 -14.28
N THR A 762 -7.90 -12.91 -13.53
CA THR A 762 -7.03 -14.02 -13.05
C THR A 762 -7.20 -14.33 -11.55
N ARG A 763 -8.31 -13.89 -10.95
CA ARG A 763 -8.64 -14.17 -9.53
C ARG A 763 -9.54 -15.39 -9.33
N ALA A 764 -10.27 -15.80 -10.37
CA ALA A 764 -11.18 -16.94 -10.35
C ALA A 764 -10.41 -18.25 -10.50
N LYS A 765 -10.79 -19.27 -9.74
CA LYS A 765 -10.31 -20.64 -9.95
C LYS A 765 -11.22 -21.41 -10.91
N ARG A 766 -12.53 -21.42 -10.65
CA ARG A 766 -13.52 -22.20 -11.43
C ARG A 766 -14.47 -21.32 -12.23
N HIS A 767 -15.04 -20.29 -11.61
CA HIS A 767 -16.09 -19.49 -12.25
C HIS A 767 -15.73 -18.01 -12.33
N LEU A 768 -15.80 -17.45 -13.54
CA LEU A 768 -15.69 -16.00 -13.78
C LEU A 768 -17.00 -15.48 -14.39
N LEU A 769 -17.72 -14.68 -13.59
CA LEU A 769 -19.04 -14.15 -13.92
C LEU A 769 -18.93 -12.63 -14.08
N ILE A 770 -18.95 -12.15 -15.32
CA ILE A 770 -18.75 -10.75 -15.66
C ILE A 770 -20.11 -10.07 -15.78
N VAL A 771 -20.32 -8.97 -15.06
CA VAL A 771 -21.57 -8.20 -15.06
C VAL A 771 -21.29 -6.83 -15.64
N GLY A 772 -21.96 -6.46 -16.73
CA GLY A 772 -21.70 -5.17 -17.37
C GLY A 772 -22.62 -4.84 -18.54
N SER A 773 -22.36 -3.67 -19.13
CA SER A 773 -23.09 -3.20 -20.31
C SER A 773 -22.47 -3.75 -21.60
N LEU A 774 -23.12 -4.74 -22.23
CA LEU A 774 -22.67 -5.32 -23.50
C LEU A 774 -22.48 -4.26 -24.60
N PRO A 775 -23.41 -3.30 -24.84
CA PRO A 775 -23.24 -2.29 -25.89
C PRO A 775 -22.05 -1.36 -25.66
N CYS A 776 -21.69 -1.10 -24.39
CA CYS A 776 -20.54 -0.28 -24.04
C CYS A 776 -19.25 -1.08 -24.21
N LEU A 777 -19.11 -2.20 -23.49
CA LEU A 777 -17.87 -2.96 -23.39
C LEU A 777 -17.45 -3.63 -24.70
N SER A 778 -18.40 -4.00 -25.57
CA SER A 778 -18.08 -4.57 -26.89
C SER A 778 -17.33 -3.61 -27.82
N ARG A 779 -17.42 -2.30 -27.59
CA ARG A 779 -16.70 -1.29 -28.39
C ARG A 779 -15.26 -1.09 -27.91
N ASN A 780 -14.90 -1.63 -26.75
CA ASN A 780 -13.55 -1.58 -26.25
C ASN A 780 -12.72 -2.73 -26.84
N ARG A 781 -11.47 -2.45 -27.22
CA ARG A 781 -10.58 -3.44 -27.85
C ARG A 781 -10.38 -4.68 -26.98
N LEU A 782 -10.09 -4.50 -25.69
CA LEU A 782 -9.76 -5.61 -24.79
C LEU A 782 -11.03 -6.33 -24.33
N TRP A 783 -12.04 -5.58 -23.88
CA TRP A 783 -13.28 -6.19 -23.40
C TRP A 783 -14.08 -6.86 -24.52
N GLY A 784 -14.02 -6.35 -25.75
CA GLY A 784 -14.58 -7.03 -26.91
C GLY A 784 -13.99 -8.42 -27.12
N ARG A 785 -12.69 -8.61 -26.85
CA ARG A 785 -12.03 -9.93 -26.90
C ARG A 785 -12.46 -10.83 -25.74
N VAL A 786 -12.59 -10.29 -24.53
CA VAL A 786 -13.15 -11.06 -23.39
C VAL A 786 -14.58 -11.53 -23.69
N ILE A 787 -15.43 -10.65 -24.21
CA ILE A 787 -16.81 -11.00 -24.60
C ILE A 787 -16.81 -12.03 -25.73
N HIS A 788 -15.83 -12.00 -26.64
CA HIS A 788 -15.69 -13.02 -27.67
C HIS A 788 -15.35 -14.39 -27.08
N HIS A 789 -14.43 -14.46 -26.11
CA HIS A 789 -14.18 -15.68 -25.33
C HIS A 789 -15.45 -16.19 -24.65
N CYS A 790 -16.18 -15.32 -23.95
CA CYS A 790 -17.47 -15.65 -23.33
C CYS A 790 -18.47 -16.26 -24.33
N LYS A 791 -18.59 -15.70 -25.55
CA LYS A 791 -19.49 -16.22 -26.59
C LYS A 791 -19.09 -17.60 -27.14
N GLY A 792 -17.83 -17.99 -27.00
CA GLY A 792 -17.35 -19.32 -27.41
C GLY A 792 -17.82 -20.45 -26.50
N TRP A 793 -18.36 -20.13 -25.33
CA TRP A 793 -18.84 -21.09 -24.34
C TRP A 793 -20.36 -21.20 -24.35
N GLU A 794 -20.86 -22.40 -24.08
CA GLU A 794 -22.29 -22.62 -23.86
C GLU A 794 -22.78 -21.76 -22.70
N ASN A 795 -23.89 -21.03 -22.92
CA ASN A 795 -24.45 -20.09 -21.94
C ASN A 795 -23.46 -19.00 -21.47
N GLY A 796 -22.39 -18.74 -22.22
CA GLY A 796 -21.36 -17.78 -21.84
C GLY A 796 -21.69 -16.31 -22.13
N LEU A 797 -22.78 -16.02 -22.85
CA LEU A 797 -23.35 -14.67 -22.96
C LEU A 797 -24.85 -14.72 -22.68
N GLN A 798 -25.30 -14.03 -21.64
CA GLN A 798 -26.70 -14.01 -21.23
C GLN A 798 -27.18 -12.58 -20.94
N HIS A 799 -28.46 -12.30 -21.21
CA HIS A 799 -29.07 -11.07 -20.71
C HIS A 799 -29.56 -11.27 -19.29
N ALA A 800 -29.32 -10.30 -18.41
CA ALA A 800 -29.73 -10.39 -17.02
C ALA A 800 -31.22 -10.74 -16.84
N SER A 801 -32.09 -10.21 -17.71
CA SER A 801 -33.53 -10.48 -17.73
C SER A 801 -33.90 -11.93 -18.05
N GLN A 802 -33.05 -12.66 -18.79
CA GLN A 802 -33.28 -14.07 -19.14
C GLN A 802 -32.97 -14.98 -17.95
N CYS A 803 -31.90 -14.68 -17.23
CA CYS A 803 -31.49 -15.44 -16.03
C CYS A 803 -32.35 -15.09 -14.81
N GLU A 804 -33.02 -13.94 -14.84
CA GLU A 804 -33.68 -13.37 -13.68
C GLU A 804 -34.77 -14.29 -13.11
N GLN A 805 -35.49 -14.99 -13.97
CA GLN A 805 -36.52 -15.97 -13.60
C GLN A 805 -35.89 -17.20 -12.95
N GLN A 806 -34.88 -17.81 -13.57
CA GLN A 806 -34.17 -18.95 -13.00
C GLN A 806 -33.59 -18.64 -11.61
N LEU A 807 -32.96 -17.47 -11.44
CA LEU A 807 -32.43 -17.04 -10.15
C LEU A 807 -33.56 -16.82 -9.11
N ASN A 808 -34.72 -16.30 -9.53
CA ASN A 808 -35.88 -16.19 -8.64
C ASN A 808 -36.39 -17.56 -8.19
N ASP A 809 -36.46 -18.53 -9.10
CA ASP A 809 -36.96 -19.87 -8.80
C ASP A 809 -36.06 -20.59 -7.79
N ILE A 810 -34.72 -20.46 -7.94
CA ILE A 810 -33.73 -20.97 -6.97
C ILE A 810 -33.95 -20.35 -5.58
N LEU A 811 -34.07 -19.02 -5.52
CA LEU A 811 -34.26 -18.30 -4.26
C LEU A 811 -35.59 -18.65 -3.59
N LYS A 812 -36.66 -18.81 -4.39
CA LYS A 812 -37.98 -19.17 -3.90
C LYS A 812 -37.96 -20.58 -3.28
N SER A 813 -37.40 -21.55 -3.99
CA SER A 813 -37.28 -22.92 -3.50
C SER A 813 -36.45 -23.00 -2.22
N TYR A 814 -35.35 -22.25 -2.12
CA TYR A 814 -34.54 -22.20 -0.91
C TYR A 814 -35.28 -21.61 0.29
N LEU A 815 -36.04 -20.53 0.09
CA LEU A 815 -36.82 -19.90 1.16
C LEU A 815 -37.96 -20.80 1.64
N GLU A 816 -38.67 -21.46 0.72
CA GLU A 816 -39.72 -22.43 1.05
C GLU A 816 -39.15 -23.57 1.92
N ASN A 817 -38.01 -24.16 1.52
CA ASN A 817 -37.35 -25.21 2.30
C ASN A 817 -36.88 -24.73 3.68
N TRP A 818 -36.33 -23.51 3.77
CA TRP A 818 -35.86 -22.94 5.03
C TRP A 818 -37.01 -22.68 6.01
N GLU A 819 -38.16 -22.19 5.51
CA GLU A 819 -39.36 -21.97 6.32
C GLU A 819 -39.92 -23.28 6.87
N GLU A 820 -39.92 -24.35 6.05
CA GLU A 820 -40.30 -25.71 6.49
C GLU A 820 -39.36 -26.25 7.58
N GLU A 821 -38.04 -26.09 7.41
CA GLU A 821 -37.05 -26.48 8.43
C GLU A 821 -37.22 -25.71 9.75
N GLU A 822 -37.46 -24.40 9.68
CA GLU A 822 -37.70 -23.59 10.88
C GLU A 822 -39.02 -23.95 11.57
N GLN A 823 -40.07 -24.30 10.82
CA GLN A 823 -41.32 -24.80 11.38
C GLN A 823 -41.10 -26.15 12.07
N SER A 824 -40.42 -27.10 11.42
CA SER A 824 -40.11 -28.41 12.05
C SER A 824 -39.27 -28.27 13.31
N LYS A 825 -38.24 -27.41 13.33
CA LYS A 825 -37.42 -27.11 14.52
C LYS A 825 -38.21 -26.45 15.65
N LYS A 826 -39.33 -25.76 15.34
CA LYS A 826 -40.26 -25.19 16.32
C LYS A 826 -41.28 -26.21 16.82
N GLU A 827 -41.61 -27.22 16.02
CA GLU A 827 -42.49 -28.33 16.43
C GLU A 827 -41.74 -29.39 17.26
N GLU A 828 -40.43 -29.57 17.06
CA GLU A 828 -39.58 -30.47 17.85
C GLU A 828 -39.11 -29.90 19.21
N LYS A 829 -39.25 -28.59 19.43
CA LYS A 829 -38.90 -27.89 20.68
C LYS A 829 -40.12 -27.67 21.56
#